data_AF-A0A819Q566-F1
#
_entry.id   AF-A0A819Q566-F1
#
_cell.length_a   1.000
_cell.length_b   1.000
_cell.length_c   1.000
_cell.angle_alpha   90.00
_cell.angle_beta   90.00
_cell.angle_gamma   90.00
#
_symmetry.space_group_name_H-M   'P 1'
#
loop_
_entity.id
_entity.type
_entity.pdbx_description
1 polymer ?
#
loop_
_entity_poly.entity_id
_entity_poly.type
_entity_poly.pdbx_seq_one_letter_code
_entity_poly.pdbx_strand_id
1 'polypeptide(L)'
;MFTHYDRPHIAQLCEKAGLLQRALEHYTDLSDIKRAVVHTHLLNPEWLVNYFGRLSVDDCPECLNAMLEANIHQNLQVVVQIATKYHEQLGTQKLIELFESFKSYEGLFYFLGSIVNFSQEPDVHFKYIQAACKTGQIKEVERICRESNCYDPERVKNFLKEAKLTDQLPLIIVCDRFNFVHDLVLYLYRNNLMKNIEIYVQRINPGRLPVVVGGLLDVDCSEDNIKQLILSVRGNFNVDELVEEVEKRNRTKLLLPWLETRVHDGSTDPGVHTAVAKIYIDSNSNPEKFLQDNAYYDSRVVGKYCEKRDPHLACVAYERGGCDMELVNVCNENSLFKSEARYLVRRKDPALWEYVLREDNQYRQPLINQVIQTAVAETQDPEEISVTVKAFMIADLPNNLIELLEKIVIDNSAFSEHRNLQNLLILTAIKADRSRVMDYINSLENYDAPDIANIAISNQLYEEAFSIYKKFEVNTSAIQVLIDHIKNLDRAYEFAERCNEPAVWSILANAQMRQGLDKEAMDSFIKAGDEKSHLEILKSKTSDATSKNVNQQNHNHRFSDLTGEPKQMILPIQGFEIMPLVSLEEAISPLVSLIPDVERMVSIVKQNCIDPKDGLSIDESASIMLYTMEWEPYEKSFYVALNSTLRASIRERLKPWFLYLRLIINALQKLPSTDHIVYRGVESDLSGEYSRGSTIVWWGFSSCTVSIETLKNENFLGKEGIRTLFSIECDSGKNIRSHSYYAEEDEVLLLPARQFKVIDCLDQGNGIQIIQLREQQPEFPLIKLPLT
;
A
#
# COMPACT_ATOMS: atom_id res chain seq x y z
N MET A 1 -64.58 -70.44 -9.65
CA MET A 1 -63.33 -71.24 -9.49
C MET A 1 -63.13 -71.48 -8.01
N PHE A 2 -62.84 -72.73 -7.61
CA PHE A 2 -62.65 -73.12 -6.21
C PHE A 2 -61.53 -72.30 -5.56
N THR A 3 -61.80 -71.66 -4.42
CA THR A 3 -60.85 -70.81 -3.69
C THR A 3 -60.02 -71.58 -2.66
N HIS A 4 -60.47 -72.76 -2.24
CA HIS A 4 -59.77 -73.67 -1.35
C HIS A 4 -59.54 -75.02 -2.04
N TYR A 5 -58.31 -75.26 -2.49
CA TYR A 5 -57.82 -76.54 -2.96
C TYR A 5 -56.42 -76.77 -2.41
N ASP A 6 -56.00 -78.03 -2.33
CA ASP A 6 -54.66 -78.42 -1.93
C ASP A 6 -53.66 -77.96 -3.01
N ARG A 7 -53.13 -76.75 -2.83
CA ARG A 7 -52.20 -76.11 -3.76
C ARG A 7 -50.94 -76.96 -4.00
N PRO A 8 -50.28 -77.53 -2.97
CA PRO A 8 -49.17 -78.47 -3.15
C PRO A 8 -49.52 -79.69 -4.02
N HIS A 9 -50.66 -80.33 -3.77
CA HIS A 9 -51.05 -81.53 -4.51
C HIS A 9 -51.35 -81.22 -6.00
N ILE A 10 -52.03 -80.11 -6.27
CA ILE A 10 -52.31 -79.67 -7.64
C ILE A 10 -51.03 -79.25 -8.36
N ALA A 11 -50.10 -78.59 -7.67
CA ALA A 11 -48.81 -78.20 -8.24
C ALA A 11 -48.00 -79.42 -8.72
N GLN A 12 -47.93 -80.49 -7.91
CA GLN A 12 -47.27 -81.75 -8.27
C GLN A 12 -47.92 -82.46 -9.47
N LEU A 13 -49.25 -82.42 -9.58
CA LEU A 13 -49.97 -82.96 -10.73
C LEU A 13 -49.72 -82.14 -12.00
N CYS A 14 -49.65 -80.81 -11.88
CA CYS A 14 -49.30 -79.93 -13.00
C CYS A 14 -47.86 -80.14 -13.47
N GLU A 15 -46.91 -80.35 -12.55
CA GLU A 15 -45.51 -80.69 -12.90
C GLU A 15 -45.43 -82.04 -13.65
N LYS A 16 -46.13 -83.08 -13.17
CA LYS A 16 -46.20 -84.39 -13.85
C LYS A 16 -46.85 -84.31 -15.25
N ALA A 17 -47.74 -83.35 -15.47
CA ALA A 17 -48.40 -83.13 -16.75
C ALA A 17 -47.59 -82.22 -17.71
N GLY A 18 -46.40 -81.74 -17.30
CA GLY A 18 -45.56 -80.83 -18.10
C GLY A 18 -46.03 -79.37 -18.11
N LEU A 19 -47.03 -79.00 -17.31
CA LEU A 19 -47.59 -77.64 -17.22
C LEU A 19 -46.88 -76.83 -16.13
N LEU A 20 -45.58 -76.57 -16.34
CA LEU A 20 -44.69 -75.97 -15.35
C LEU A 20 -45.09 -74.55 -14.92
N GLN A 21 -45.66 -73.72 -15.82
CA GLN A 21 -46.12 -72.37 -15.46
C GLN A 21 -47.23 -72.39 -14.40
N ARG A 22 -48.19 -73.32 -14.52
CA ARG A 22 -49.28 -73.45 -13.54
C ARG A 22 -48.84 -74.15 -12.26
N ALA A 23 -47.86 -75.04 -12.36
CA ALA A 23 -47.23 -75.64 -11.18
C ALA A 23 -46.54 -74.55 -10.32
N LEU A 24 -45.79 -73.64 -10.94
CA LEU A 24 -45.13 -72.52 -10.27
C LEU A 24 -46.11 -71.54 -9.60
N GLU A 25 -47.29 -71.28 -10.18
CA GLU A 25 -48.33 -70.44 -9.53
C GLU A 25 -48.90 -71.06 -8.24
N HIS A 26 -48.75 -72.37 -8.04
CA HIS A 26 -49.32 -73.11 -6.92
C HIS A 26 -48.28 -73.59 -5.91
N TYR A 27 -46.98 -73.57 -6.25
CA TYR A 27 -45.91 -73.87 -5.31
C TYR A 27 -45.74 -72.76 -4.28
N THR A 28 -45.67 -73.16 -3.01
CA THR A 28 -45.40 -72.28 -1.87
C THR A 28 -44.04 -72.53 -1.25
N ASP A 29 -43.44 -73.70 -1.49
CA ASP A 29 -42.16 -74.12 -0.91
C ASP A 29 -41.00 -73.82 -1.86
N LEU A 30 -39.96 -73.20 -1.31
CA LEU A 30 -38.75 -72.77 -2.02
C LEU A 30 -38.03 -73.92 -2.76
N SER A 31 -38.03 -75.14 -2.19
CA SER A 31 -37.40 -76.31 -2.80
C SER A 31 -38.09 -76.77 -4.09
N ASP A 32 -39.43 -76.70 -4.13
CA ASP A 32 -40.19 -77.08 -5.32
C ASP A 32 -40.14 -75.98 -6.37
N ILE A 33 -40.11 -74.71 -5.96
CA ILE A 33 -39.89 -73.56 -6.87
C ILE A 33 -38.52 -73.69 -7.54
N LYS A 34 -37.44 -73.95 -6.79
CA LYS A 34 -36.09 -74.16 -7.36
C LYS A 34 -36.07 -75.30 -8.39
N ARG A 35 -36.72 -76.44 -8.11
CA ARG A 35 -36.77 -77.58 -9.04
C ARG A 35 -37.50 -77.24 -10.34
N ALA A 36 -38.61 -76.51 -10.26
CA ALA A 36 -39.43 -76.18 -11.43
C ALA A 36 -38.85 -75.04 -12.27
N VAL A 37 -38.23 -74.03 -11.63
CA VAL A 37 -37.64 -72.86 -12.30
C VAL A 37 -36.41 -73.22 -13.16
N VAL A 38 -35.69 -74.30 -12.83
CA VAL A 38 -34.54 -74.82 -13.59
C VAL A 38 -34.89 -75.21 -15.03
N HIS A 39 -36.14 -75.58 -15.31
CA HIS A 39 -36.62 -75.99 -16.64
C HIS A 39 -37.05 -74.80 -17.51
N THR A 40 -36.17 -73.80 -17.61
CA THR A 40 -36.39 -72.52 -18.30
C THR A 40 -36.75 -72.65 -19.78
N HIS A 41 -36.28 -73.69 -20.46
CA HIS A 41 -36.58 -74.01 -21.86
C HIS A 41 -38.07 -74.29 -22.13
N LEU A 42 -38.86 -74.59 -21.09
CA LEU A 42 -40.31 -74.82 -21.18
C LEU A 42 -41.15 -73.62 -20.71
N LEU A 43 -40.50 -72.53 -20.29
CA LEU A 43 -41.13 -71.35 -19.69
C LEU A 43 -41.03 -70.15 -20.65
N ASN A 44 -42.08 -69.33 -20.69
CA ASN A 44 -42.05 -68.09 -21.47
C ASN A 44 -41.19 -67.05 -20.72
N PRO A 45 -40.14 -66.48 -21.34
CA PRO A 45 -39.26 -65.50 -20.70
C PRO A 45 -39.98 -64.29 -20.08
N GLU A 46 -40.98 -63.72 -20.76
CA GLU A 46 -41.72 -62.55 -20.25
C GLU A 46 -42.59 -62.88 -19.04
N TRP A 47 -43.19 -64.07 -19.04
CA TRP A 47 -43.98 -64.56 -17.92
C TRP A 47 -43.08 -64.81 -16.71
N LEU A 48 -41.92 -65.43 -16.94
CA LEU A 48 -40.94 -65.71 -15.89
C LEU A 48 -40.45 -64.40 -15.25
N VAL A 49 -40.12 -63.37 -16.03
CA VAL A 49 -39.74 -62.06 -15.50
C VAL A 49 -40.83 -61.49 -14.59
N ASN A 50 -42.11 -61.56 -14.98
CA ASN A 50 -43.22 -61.07 -14.15
C ASN A 50 -43.49 -61.95 -12.91
N TYR A 51 -43.23 -63.25 -12.99
CA TYR A 51 -43.37 -64.18 -11.87
C TYR A 51 -42.38 -63.87 -10.75
N PHE A 52 -41.15 -63.47 -11.07
CA PHE A 52 -40.16 -63.06 -10.07
C PHE A 52 -40.58 -61.82 -9.26
N GLY A 53 -41.49 -60.98 -9.78
CA GLY A 53 -42.10 -59.90 -9.00
C GLY A 53 -43.09 -60.34 -7.92
N ARG A 54 -43.50 -61.62 -7.90
CA ARG A 54 -44.39 -62.20 -6.87
C ARG A 54 -43.63 -62.97 -5.79
N LEU A 55 -42.35 -63.25 -6.01
CA LEU A 55 -41.48 -63.93 -5.06
C LEU A 55 -41.02 -62.97 -3.96
N SER A 56 -40.68 -63.51 -2.79
CA SER A 56 -40.12 -62.71 -1.70
C SER A 56 -38.70 -62.22 -2.06
N VAL A 57 -38.27 -61.14 -1.40
CA VAL A 57 -36.96 -60.51 -1.64
C VAL A 57 -35.79 -61.46 -1.30
N ASP A 58 -36.00 -62.41 -0.39
CA ASP A 58 -34.98 -63.40 0.01
C ASP A 58 -35.01 -64.65 -0.88
N ASP A 59 -36.16 -65.06 -1.40
CA ASP A 59 -36.30 -66.25 -2.26
C ASP A 59 -35.83 -66.01 -3.70
N CYS A 60 -36.00 -64.77 -4.19
CA CYS A 60 -35.60 -64.36 -5.54
C CYS A 60 -34.12 -64.64 -5.87
N PRO A 61 -33.13 -64.16 -5.10
CA PRO A 61 -31.71 -64.42 -5.40
C PRO A 61 -31.36 -65.91 -5.33
N GLU A 62 -32.00 -66.68 -4.46
CA GLU A 62 -31.79 -68.13 -4.39
C GLU A 62 -32.37 -68.87 -5.60
N CYS A 63 -33.47 -68.39 -6.17
CA CYS A 63 -34.03 -68.93 -7.41
C CYS A 63 -33.17 -68.55 -8.62
N LEU A 64 -32.63 -67.32 -8.67
CA LEU A 64 -31.66 -66.92 -9.70
C LEU A 64 -30.38 -67.75 -9.63
N ASN A 65 -29.92 -68.08 -8.42
CA ASN A 65 -28.78 -68.97 -8.19
C ASN A 65 -29.03 -70.36 -8.81
N ALA A 66 -30.19 -70.96 -8.52
CA ALA A 66 -30.58 -72.26 -9.08
C ALA A 66 -30.71 -72.22 -10.62
N MET A 67 -31.19 -71.12 -11.20
CA MET A 67 -31.26 -70.94 -12.65
C MET A 67 -29.89 -70.91 -13.31
N LEU A 68 -28.93 -70.19 -12.70
CA LEU A 68 -27.56 -70.09 -13.21
C LEU A 68 -26.79 -71.40 -13.04
N GLU A 69 -27.02 -72.13 -11.95
CA GLU A 69 -26.40 -73.44 -11.69
C GLU A 69 -26.81 -74.49 -12.74
N ALA A 70 -28.04 -74.44 -13.23
CA ALA A 70 -28.54 -75.39 -14.20
C ALA A 70 -28.04 -75.15 -15.63
N ASN A 71 -28.09 -73.91 -16.13
CA ASN A 71 -27.60 -73.59 -17.47
C ASN A 71 -27.25 -72.10 -17.61
N ILE A 72 -25.97 -71.78 -17.46
CA ILE A 72 -25.46 -70.41 -17.50
C ILE A 72 -25.79 -69.72 -18.82
N HIS A 73 -25.50 -70.34 -19.98
CA HIS A 73 -25.58 -69.66 -21.28
C HIS A 73 -27.00 -69.32 -21.74
N GLN A 74 -27.96 -70.23 -21.52
CA GLN A 74 -29.35 -70.00 -21.93
C GLN A 74 -30.10 -69.09 -20.95
N ASN A 75 -29.81 -69.21 -19.66
CA ASN A 75 -30.56 -68.48 -18.63
C ASN A 75 -30.02 -67.07 -18.40
N LEU A 76 -28.80 -66.76 -18.87
CA LEU A 76 -28.15 -65.48 -18.63
C LEU A 76 -28.99 -64.27 -19.05
N GLN A 77 -29.56 -64.30 -20.26
CA GLN A 77 -30.35 -63.16 -20.76
C GLN A 77 -31.61 -62.92 -19.92
N VAL A 78 -32.28 -63.98 -19.50
CA VAL A 78 -33.50 -63.89 -18.67
C VAL A 78 -33.15 -63.42 -17.26
N VAL A 79 -32.08 -63.96 -16.68
CA VAL A 79 -31.56 -63.56 -15.36
C VAL A 79 -31.15 -62.08 -15.36
N VAL A 80 -30.48 -61.61 -16.42
CA VAL A 80 -30.13 -60.18 -16.58
C VAL A 80 -31.38 -59.31 -16.69
N GLN A 81 -32.40 -59.71 -17.45
CA GLN A 81 -33.66 -58.97 -17.54
C GLN A 81 -34.41 -58.89 -16.20
N ILE A 82 -34.44 -59.99 -15.44
CA ILE A 82 -35.01 -60.00 -14.07
C ILE A 82 -34.21 -59.06 -13.17
N ALA A 83 -32.89 -59.17 -13.21
CA ALA A 83 -32.00 -58.34 -12.40
C ALA A 83 -32.20 -56.84 -12.74
N THR A 84 -32.26 -56.45 -14.01
CA THR A 84 -32.51 -55.06 -14.44
C THR A 84 -33.89 -54.56 -14.06
N LYS A 85 -34.92 -55.41 -14.00
CA LYS A 85 -36.29 -54.97 -13.64
C LYS A 85 -36.49 -54.83 -12.13
N TYR A 86 -35.82 -55.65 -11.32
CA TYR A 86 -36.02 -55.73 -9.87
C TYR A 86 -34.79 -55.32 -9.04
N HIS A 87 -33.80 -54.64 -9.63
CA HIS A 87 -32.56 -54.27 -8.93
C HIS A 87 -32.79 -53.40 -7.68
N GLU A 88 -33.79 -52.52 -7.68
CA GLU A 88 -34.11 -51.65 -6.53
C GLU A 88 -34.59 -52.44 -5.31
N GLN A 89 -35.26 -53.57 -5.52
CA GLN A 89 -35.84 -54.39 -4.46
C GLN A 89 -34.85 -55.46 -3.95
N LEU A 90 -34.04 -56.01 -4.85
CA LEU A 90 -33.11 -57.11 -4.55
C LEU A 90 -31.76 -56.63 -4.01
N GLY A 91 -31.40 -55.38 -4.28
CA GLY A 91 -30.11 -54.79 -3.93
C GLY A 91 -29.01 -55.15 -4.93
N THR A 92 -28.35 -54.13 -5.47
CA THR A 92 -27.31 -54.26 -6.51
C THR A 92 -26.14 -55.14 -6.06
N GLN A 93 -25.77 -55.08 -4.78
CA GLN A 93 -24.62 -55.82 -4.22
C GLN A 93 -24.83 -57.35 -4.20
N LYS A 94 -26.02 -57.82 -3.79
CA LYS A 94 -26.37 -59.26 -3.80
C LYS A 94 -26.37 -59.84 -5.21
N LEU A 95 -26.83 -59.05 -6.19
CA LEU A 95 -26.83 -59.44 -7.60
C LEU A 95 -25.41 -59.47 -8.19
N ILE A 96 -24.54 -58.53 -7.81
CA ILE A 96 -23.12 -58.56 -8.20
C ILE A 96 -22.45 -59.82 -7.66
N GLU A 97 -22.60 -60.14 -6.37
CA GLU A 97 -22.03 -61.34 -5.75
C GLU A 97 -22.50 -62.63 -6.44
N LEU A 98 -23.80 -62.68 -6.82
CA LEU A 98 -24.37 -63.79 -7.58
C LEU A 98 -23.69 -63.96 -8.95
N PHE A 99 -23.54 -62.90 -9.74
CA PHE A 99 -22.88 -63.04 -11.05
C PHE A 99 -21.38 -63.35 -10.93
N GLU A 100 -20.73 -62.90 -9.85
CA GLU A 100 -19.32 -63.21 -9.56
C GLU A 100 -19.10 -64.67 -9.14
N SER A 101 -20.00 -65.27 -8.35
CA SER A 101 -19.89 -66.68 -7.95
C SER A 101 -19.89 -67.62 -9.16
N PHE A 102 -20.63 -67.26 -10.22
CA PHE A 102 -20.68 -68.00 -11.48
C PHE A 102 -19.63 -67.57 -12.51
N LYS A 103 -18.76 -66.61 -12.19
CA LYS A 103 -17.75 -66.04 -13.10
C LYS A 103 -18.33 -65.53 -14.44
N SER A 104 -19.60 -65.09 -14.45
CA SER A 104 -20.27 -64.65 -15.66
C SER A 104 -20.05 -63.15 -15.91
N TYR A 105 -18.89 -62.83 -16.50
CA TYR A 105 -18.52 -61.43 -16.79
C TYR A 105 -19.38 -60.79 -17.88
N GLU A 106 -19.91 -61.58 -18.83
CA GLU A 106 -20.84 -61.08 -19.85
C GLU A 106 -22.19 -60.67 -19.25
N GLY A 107 -22.74 -61.48 -18.33
CA GLY A 107 -23.99 -61.15 -17.64
C GLY A 107 -23.82 -59.92 -16.75
N LEU A 108 -22.71 -59.86 -16.03
CA LEU A 108 -22.35 -58.70 -15.21
C LEU A 108 -22.21 -57.44 -16.07
N PHE A 109 -21.61 -57.52 -17.26
CA PHE A 109 -21.50 -56.39 -18.19
C PHE A 109 -22.87 -55.90 -18.67
N TYR A 110 -23.76 -56.78 -19.16
CA TYR A 110 -25.07 -56.35 -19.64
C TYR A 110 -25.96 -55.80 -18.52
N PHE A 111 -25.93 -56.43 -17.35
CA PHE A 111 -26.65 -55.97 -16.17
C PHE A 111 -26.17 -54.59 -15.72
N LEU A 112 -24.87 -54.47 -15.43
CA LEU A 112 -24.30 -53.21 -14.94
C LEU A 112 -24.33 -52.11 -16.00
N GLY A 113 -24.23 -52.42 -17.30
CA GLY A 113 -24.35 -51.41 -18.37
C GLY A 113 -25.71 -50.71 -18.40
N SER A 114 -26.78 -51.39 -17.98
CA SER A 114 -28.12 -50.78 -17.84
C SER A 114 -28.24 -49.85 -16.62
N ILE A 115 -27.39 -50.05 -15.60
CA ILE A 115 -27.48 -49.39 -14.30
C ILE A 115 -26.40 -48.32 -14.13
N VAL A 116 -25.24 -48.45 -14.78
CA VAL A 116 -24.04 -47.63 -14.55
C VAL A 116 -24.25 -46.14 -14.85
N ASN A 117 -25.15 -45.80 -15.77
CA ASN A 117 -25.50 -44.40 -16.07
C ASN A 117 -26.36 -43.74 -14.98
N PHE A 118 -27.06 -44.54 -14.16
CA PHE A 118 -27.98 -44.07 -13.12
C PHE A 118 -27.42 -44.25 -11.71
N SER A 119 -26.53 -45.22 -11.51
CA SER A 119 -25.90 -45.50 -10.22
C SER A 119 -24.74 -44.56 -9.94
N GLN A 120 -24.64 -44.09 -8.69
CA GLN A 120 -23.51 -43.31 -8.17
C GLN A 120 -22.57 -44.15 -7.29
N GLU A 121 -22.79 -45.46 -7.19
CA GLU A 121 -22.01 -46.33 -6.30
C GLU A 121 -20.63 -46.68 -6.89
N PRO A 122 -19.51 -46.40 -6.18
CA PRO A 122 -18.16 -46.65 -6.69
C PRO A 122 -17.87 -48.11 -7.06
N ASP A 123 -18.41 -49.05 -6.29
CA ASP A 123 -18.21 -50.48 -6.54
C ASP A 123 -18.92 -50.95 -7.82
N VAL A 124 -20.09 -50.40 -8.14
CA VAL A 124 -20.83 -50.69 -9.38
C VAL A 124 -20.01 -50.27 -10.61
N HIS A 125 -19.45 -49.06 -10.58
CA HIS A 125 -18.61 -48.55 -11.67
C HIS A 125 -17.30 -49.34 -11.79
N PHE A 126 -16.65 -49.68 -10.68
CA PHE A 126 -15.43 -50.50 -10.68
C PHE A 126 -15.68 -51.91 -11.25
N LYS A 127 -16.74 -52.58 -10.81
CA LYS A 127 -17.12 -53.92 -11.28
C LYS A 127 -17.52 -53.90 -12.75
N TYR A 128 -18.15 -52.82 -13.21
CA TYR A 128 -18.46 -52.64 -14.63
C TYR A 128 -17.20 -52.52 -15.48
N ILE A 129 -16.23 -51.70 -15.05
CA ILE A 129 -14.92 -51.59 -15.71
C ILE A 129 -14.21 -52.96 -15.75
N GLN A 130 -14.25 -53.71 -14.66
CA GLN A 130 -13.67 -55.05 -14.59
C GLN A 130 -14.34 -56.03 -15.56
N ALA A 131 -15.68 -56.00 -15.66
CA ALA A 131 -16.44 -56.82 -16.58
C ALA A 131 -16.14 -56.45 -18.04
N ALA A 132 -16.19 -55.16 -18.38
CA ALA A 132 -15.90 -54.64 -19.72
C ALA A 132 -14.47 -54.95 -20.19
N CYS A 133 -13.49 -54.90 -19.27
CA CYS A 133 -12.11 -55.28 -19.53
C CYS A 133 -11.96 -56.77 -19.85
N LYS A 134 -12.67 -57.64 -19.12
CA LYS A 134 -12.62 -59.10 -19.33
C LYS A 134 -13.39 -59.57 -20.57
N THR A 135 -14.42 -58.82 -20.98
CA THR A 135 -15.17 -59.08 -22.23
C THR A 135 -14.52 -58.46 -23.47
N GLY A 136 -13.42 -57.70 -23.31
CA GLY A 136 -12.68 -57.10 -24.42
C GLY A 136 -13.34 -55.85 -25.03
N GLN A 137 -14.33 -55.25 -24.36
CA GLN A 137 -15.02 -54.05 -24.84
C GLN A 137 -14.29 -52.76 -24.41
N ILE A 138 -13.13 -52.51 -25.04
CA ILE A 138 -12.22 -51.41 -24.68
C ILE A 138 -12.86 -50.01 -24.85
N LYS A 139 -13.73 -49.82 -25.85
CA LYS A 139 -14.41 -48.54 -26.11
C LYS A 139 -15.33 -48.12 -24.97
N GLU A 140 -15.99 -49.08 -24.33
CA GLU A 140 -16.89 -48.79 -23.21
C GLU A 140 -16.10 -48.49 -21.93
N VAL A 141 -14.95 -49.15 -21.74
CA VAL A 141 -13.99 -48.78 -20.68
C VAL A 141 -13.50 -47.35 -20.86
N GLU A 142 -13.13 -46.96 -22.09
CA GLU A 142 -12.74 -45.57 -22.40
C GLU A 142 -13.86 -44.58 -22.07
N ARG A 143 -15.09 -44.90 -22.48
CA ARG A 143 -16.27 -44.09 -22.23
C ARG A 143 -16.51 -43.88 -20.74
N ILE A 144 -16.53 -44.94 -19.94
CA ILE A 144 -16.75 -44.87 -18.49
C ILE A 144 -15.63 -44.08 -17.80
N CYS A 145 -14.38 -44.32 -18.17
CA CYS A 145 -13.24 -43.58 -17.63
C CYS A 145 -13.29 -42.08 -18.00
N ARG A 146 -14.02 -41.70 -19.06
CA ARG A 146 -14.25 -40.31 -19.47
C ARG A 146 -15.55 -39.71 -18.92
N GLU A 147 -16.62 -40.48 -18.75
CA GLU A 147 -17.93 -39.92 -18.38
C GLU A 147 -18.22 -40.04 -16.88
N SER A 148 -17.68 -41.05 -16.21
CA SER A 148 -17.96 -41.29 -14.80
C SER A 148 -16.95 -40.60 -13.88
N ASN A 149 -17.47 -40.03 -12.78
CA ASN A 149 -16.69 -39.46 -11.67
C ASN A 149 -16.88 -40.27 -10.37
N CYS A 150 -17.62 -41.38 -10.42
CA CYS A 150 -18.08 -42.09 -9.23
C CYS A 150 -17.18 -43.26 -8.82
N TYR A 151 -16.19 -43.66 -9.62
CA TYR A 151 -15.29 -44.77 -9.30
C TYR A 151 -14.07 -44.32 -8.48
N ASP A 152 -13.52 -45.25 -7.68
CA ASP A 152 -12.25 -45.05 -6.98
C ASP A 152 -11.07 -45.06 -7.98
N PRO A 153 -10.39 -43.91 -8.17
CA PRO A 153 -9.33 -43.78 -9.16
C PRO A 153 -8.11 -44.67 -8.90
N GLU A 154 -7.76 -44.93 -7.64
CA GLU A 154 -6.57 -45.73 -7.32
C GLU A 154 -6.80 -47.21 -7.61
N ARG A 155 -7.99 -47.70 -7.26
CA ARG A 155 -8.39 -49.09 -7.50
C ARG A 155 -8.50 -49.38 -8.99
N VAL A 156 -9.10 -48.46 -9.76
CA VAL A 156 -9.17 -48.56 -11.23
C VAL A 156 -7.79 -48.48 -11.86
N LYS A 157 -6.93 -47.55 -11.42
CA LYS A 157 -5.54 -47.42 -11.89
C LYS A 157 -4.76 -48.72 -11.71
N ASN A 158 -4.79 -49.31 -10.51
CA ASN A 158 -4.07 -50.53 -10.21
C ASN A 158 -4.60 -51.72 -11.04
N PHE A 159 -5.92 -51.82 -11.19
CA PHE A 159 -6.53 -52.83 -12.05
C PHE A 159 -6.12 -52.69 -13.52
N LEU A 160 -6.15 -51.46 -14.07
CA LEU A 160 -5.75 -51.21 -15.46
C LEU A 160 -4.25 -51.46 -15.70
N LYS A 161 -3.39 -51.21 -14.69
CA LYS A 161 -1.96 -51.59 -14.71
C LYS A 161 -1.78 -53.12 -14.77
N GLU A 162 -2.58 -53.87 -14.02
CA GLU A 162 -2.53 -55.35 -14.01
C GLU A 162 -3.11 -55.95 -15.30
N ALA A 163 -4.18 -55.37 -15.83
CA ALA A 163 -4.91 -55.90 -16.98
C ALA A 163 -4.13 -55.83 -18.31
N LYS A 164 -3.09 -54.99 -18.40
CA LYS A 164 -2.21 -54.85 -19.59
C LYS A 164 -2.98 -54.81 -20.91
N LEU A 165 -3.95 -53.89 -21.00
CA LEU A 165 -4.75 -53.70 -22.21
C LEU A 165 -3.87 -53.38 -23.43
N THR A 166 -4.32 -53.84 -24.61
CA THR A 166 -3.69 -53.58 -25.91
C THR A 166 -3.72 -52.10 -26.27
N ASP A 167 -4.78 -51.40 -25.86
CA ASP A 167 -4.89 -49.94 -25.93
C ASP A 167 -4.80 -49.36 -24.52
N GLN A 168 -3.81 -48.50 -24.31
CA GLN A 168 -3.53 -47.87 -23.01
C GLN A 168 -4.23 -46.53 -22.84
N LEU A 169 -4.99 -46.06 -23.83
CA LEU A 169 -5.78 -44.83 -23.73
C LEU A 169 -6.69 -44.77 -22.50
N PRO A 170 -7.40 -45.84 -22.07
CA PRO A 170 -8.21 -45.80 -20.86
C PRO A 170 -7.39 -45.55 -19.59
N LEU A 171 -6.18 -46.13 -19.50
CA LEU A 171 -5.25 -45.89 -18.39
C LEU A 171 -4.75 -44.44 -18.41
N ILE A 172 -4.43 -43.92 -19.61
CA ILE A 172 -3.97 -42.54 -19.79
C ILE A 172 -5.05 -41.54 -19.34
N ILE A 173 -6.32 -41.74 -19.72
CA ILE A 173 -7.43 -40.85 -19.35
C ILE A 173 -7.64 -40.82 -17.84
N VAL A 174 -7.64 -41.98 -17.18
CA VAL A 174 -7.77 -42.06 -15.71
C VAL A 174 -6.61 -41.33 -15.04
N CYS A 175 -5.38 -41.55 -15.50
CA CYS A 175 -4.20 -40.93 -14.91
C CYS A 175 -4.13 -39.42 -15.17
N ASP A 176 -4.55 -38.91 -16.33
CA ASP A 176 -4.62 -37.47 -16.63
C ASP A 176 -5.69 -36.78 -15.77
N ARG A 177 -6.90 -37.36 -15.69
CA ARG A 177 -8.02 -36.79 -14.93
C ARG A 177 -7.73 -36.65 -13.44
N PHE A 178 -7.10 -37.68 -12.85
CA PHE A 178 -6.84 -37.73 -11.41
C PHE A 178 -5.39 -37.37 -11.05
N ASN A 179 -4.64 -36.76 -11.98
CA ASN A 179 -3.29 -36.25 -11.76
C ASN A 179 -2.24 -37.32 -11.37
N PHE A 180 -2.45 -38.59 -11.75
CA PHE A 180 -1.48 -39.69 -11.55
C PHE A 180 -0.50 -39.83 -12.74
N VAL A 181 -0.13 -38.72 -13.37
CA VAL A 181 0.71 -38.71 -14.58
C VAL A 181 2.12 -39.26 -14.29
N HIS A 182 2.68 -39.00 -13.11
CA HIS A 182 3.99 -39.51 -12.71
C HIS A 182 4.04 -41.05 -12.68
N ASP A 183 3.04 -41.67 -12.03
CA ASP A 183 2.86 -43.13 -11.98
C ASP A 183 2.64 -43.76 -13.35
N LEU A 184 1.93 -43.05 -14.24
CA LEU A 184 1.70 -43.47 -15.62
C LEU A 184 3.02 -43.51 -16.39
N VAL A 185 3.82 -42.45 -16.31
CA VAL A 185 5.11 -42.36 -17.01
C VAL A 185 6.06 -43.46 -16.54
N LEU A 186 6.14 -43.71 -15.23
CA LEU A 186 6.90 -44.84 -14.67
C LEU A 186 6.47 -46.19 -15.25
N TYR A 187 5.17 -46.42 -15.35
CA TYR A 187 4.62 -47.66 -15.88
C TYR A 187 4.83 -47.80 -17.40
N LEU A 188 4.59 -46.74 -18.16
CA LEU A 188 4.76 -46.74 -19.62
C LEU A 188 6.22 -46.91 -20.01
N TYR A 189 7.15 -46.29 -19.28
CA TYR A 189 8.58 -46.43 -19.51
C TYR A 189 9.08 -47.84 -19.20
N ARG A 190 8.69 -48.43 -18.06
CA ARG A 190 9.02 -49.83 -17.70
C ARG A 190 8.55 -50.85 -18.73
N ASN A 191 7.49 -50.53 -19.49
CA ASN A 191 6.96 -51.38 -20.55
C ASN A 191 7.49 -51.01 -21.96
N ASN A 192 8.45 -50.09 -22.08
CA ASN A 192 9.04 -49.60 -23.34
C ASN A 192 8.04 -48.92 -24.31
N LEU A 193 6.98 -48.27 -23.79
CA LEU A 193 5.92 -47.67 -24.61
C LEU A 193 6.09 -46.15 -24.78
N MET A 194 7.29 -45.73 -25.20
CA MET A 194 7.61 -44.30 -25.41
C MET A 194 6.71 -43.62 -26.44
N LYS A 195 6.29 -44.33 -27.50
CA LYS A 195 5.37 -43.80 -28.52
C LYS A 195 4.02 -43.40 -27.92
N ASN A 196 3.55 -44.10 -26.89
CA ASN A 196 2.28 -43.77 -26.22
C ASN A 196 2.42 -42.51 -25.37
N ILE A 197 3.60 -42.27 -24.78
CA ILE A 197 3.93 -41.03 -24.06
C ILE A 197 3.95 -39.85 -25.04
N GLU A 198 4.58 -40.02 -26.20
CA GLU A 198 4.60 -39.00 -27.24
C GLU A 198 3.19 -38.67 -27.77
N ILE A 199 2.38 -39.70 -28.08
CA ILE A 199 0.99 -39.52 -28.50
C ILE A 199 0.16 -38.84 -27.41
N TYR A 200 0.39 -39.18 -26.14
CA TYR A 200 -0.30 -38.56 -25.01
C TYR A 200 -0.04 -37.06 -24.95
N VAL A 201 1.23 -36.64 -24.98
CA VAL A 201 1.58 -35.22 -24.89
C VAL A 201 1.14 -34.46 -26.15
N GLN A 202 1.22 -35.07 -27.33
CA GLN A 202 0.81 -34.41 -28.58
C GLN A 202 -0.70 -34.31 -28.77
N ARG A 203 -1.46 -35.36 -28.45
CA ARG A 203 -2.90 -35.45 -28.80
C ARG A 203 -3.87 -35.21 -27.64
N ILE A 204 -3.47 -35.50 -26.40
CA ILE A 204 -4.41 -35.50 -25.27
C ILE A 204 -4.26 -34.22 -24.47
N ASN A 205 -3.06 -33.93 -23.95
CA ASN A 205 -2.85 -32.75 -23.14
C ASN A 205 -1.40 -32.22 -23.20
N PRO A 206 -1.11 -31.27 -24.10
CA PRO A 206 0.20 -30.61 -24.17
C PRO A 206 0.60 -29.89 -22.88
N GLY A 207 -0.38 -29.43 -22.09
CA GLY A 207 -0.14 -28.70 -20.84
C GLY A 207 0.50 -29.55 -19.73
N ARG A 208 0.45 -30.88 -19.83
CA ARG A 208 1.07 -31.80 -18.85
C ARG A 208 2.50 -32.21 -19.19
N LEU A 209 3.08 -31.64 -20.26
CA LEU A 209 4.48 -31.87 -20.63
C LEU A 209 5.46 -31.68 -19.45
N PRO A 210 5.36 -30.63 -18.60
CA PRO A 210 6.28 -30.45 -17.47
C PRO A 210 6.37 -31.65 -16.54
N VAL A 211 5.21 -32.18 -16.13
CA VAL A 211 5.11 -33.33 -15.20
C VAL A 211 5.58 -34.62 -15.87
N VAL A 212 5.35 -34.77 -17.18
CA VAL A 212 5.84 -35.92 -17.95
C VAL A 212 7.36 -35.90 -18.08
N VAL A 213 7.95 -34.73 -18.37
CA VAL A 213 9.41 -34.56 -18.42
C VAL A 213 10.02 -34.80 -17.06
N GLY A 214 9.41 -34.30 -15.98
CA GLY A 214 9.76 -34.68 -14.62
C GLY A 214 9.73 -36.20 -14.46
N GLY A 215 8.60 -36.86 -14.73
CA GLY A 215 8.51 -38.33 -14.65
C GLY A 215 9.61 -39.06 -15.43
N LEU A 216 9.94 -38.63 -16.66
CA LEU A 216 10.99 -39.24 -17.48
C LEU A 216 12.40 -39.03 -16.92
N LEU A 217 12.66 -37.88 -16.29
CA LEU A 217 13.94 -37.59 -15.64
C LEU A 217 14.16 -38.43 -14.38
N ASP A 218 13.11 -38.90 -13.70
CA ASP A 218 13.26 -39.80 -12.53
C ASP A 218 13.66 -41.21 -12.93
N VAL A 219 13.43 -41.58 -14.20
CA VAL A 219 13.73 -42.91 -14.73
C VAL A 219 15.00 -42.93 -15.57
N ASP A 220 15.82 -41.87 -15.46
CA ASP A 220 17.08 -41.70 -16.19
C ASP A 220 16.90 -41.95 -17.71
N CYS A 221 15.85 -41.38 -18.30
CA CYS A 221 15.64 -41.47 -19.74
C CYS A 221 16.77 -40.76 -20.52
N SER A 222 17.07 -41.23 -21.74
CA SER A 222 18.09 -40.60 -22.58
C SER A 222 17.73 -39.15 -22.91
N GLU A 223 18.72 -38.26 -22.79
CA GLU A 223 18.56 -36.83 -23.05
C GLU A 223 18.03 -36.54 -24.45
N ASP A 224 18.38 -37.37 -25.44
CA ASP A 224 17.91 -37.24 -26.82
C ASP A 224 16.41 -37.48 -26.96
N ASN A 225 15.85 -38.44 -26.21
CA ASN A 225 14.41 -38.70 -26.22
C ASN A 225 13.63 -37.53 -25.60
N ILE A 226 14.16 -36.92 -24.55
CA ILE A 226 13.57 -35.75 -23.90
C ILE A 226 13.63 -34.54 -24.84
N LYS A 227 14.77 -34.30 -25.50
CA LYS A 227 14.92 -33.23 -26.50
C LYS A 227 13.94 -33.41 -27.67
N GLN A 228 13.81 -34.63 -28.21
CA GLN A 228 12.86 -34.92 -29.28
C GLN A 228 11.40 -34.74 -28.84
N LEU A 229 11.05 -35.11 -27.61
CA LEU A 229 9.72 -34.88 -27.05
C LEU A 229 9.41 -33.38 -26.92
N ILE A 230 10.36 -32.58 -26.43
CA ILE A 230 10.19 -31.13 -26.28
C ILE A 230 10.09 -30.44 -27.65
N LEU A 231 10.88 -30.88 -28.64
CA LEU A 231 10.82 -30.35 -30.00
C LEU A 231 9.54 -30.73 -30.75
N SER A 232 9.00 -31.93 -30.50
CA SER A 232 7.80 -32.41 -31.18
C SER A 232 6.51 -31.75 -30.67
N VAL A 233 6.54 -31.22 -29.44
CA VAL A 233 5.39 -30.57 -28.82
C VAL A 233 5.41 -29.07 -29.11
N ARG A 234 4.68 -28.66 -30.17
CA ARG A 234 4.40 -27.24 -30.50
C ARG A 234 3.17 -26.68 -29.76
N GLY A 235 2.84 -27.22 -28.58
CA GLY A 235 1.69 -26.79 -27.80
C GLY A 235 2.02 -25.62 -26.86
N ASN A 236 1.00 -24.85 -26.44
CA ASN A 236 1.12 -23.93 -25.31
C ASN A 236 1.19 -24.75 -24.01
N PHE A 237 2.40 -24.89 -23.45
CA PHE A 237 2.61 -25.42 -22.10
C PHE A 237 3.32 -24.38 -21.25
N ASN A 238 3.13 -24.45 -19.93
CA ASN A 238 3.75 -23.52 -19.00
C ASN A 238 5.26 -23.79 -18.93
N VAL A 239 6.07 -22.85 -19.42
CA VAL A 239 7.54 -22.97 -19.44
C VAL A 239 8.10 -22.90 -18.02
N ASP A 240 7.46 -22.14 -17.13
CA ASP A 240 7.90 -22.01 -15.73
C ASP A 240 7.84 -23.35 -14.99
N GLU A 241 6.74 -24.08 -15.16
CA GLU A 241 6.57 -25.42 -14.57
C GLU A 241 7.59 -26.42 -15.14
N LEU A 242 7.90 -26.34 -16.43
CA LEU A 242 8.91 -27.20 -17.05
C LEU A 242 10.29 -26.91 -16.46
N VAL A 243 10.64 -25.64 -16.31
CA VAL A 243 11.94 -25.22 -15.78
C VAL A 243 12.06 -25.62 -14.32
N GLU A 244 11.00 -25.46 -13.52
CA GLU A 244 11.00 -25.86 -12.10
C GLU A 244 11.20 -27.38 -11.94
N GLU A 245 10.49 -28.20 -12.73
CA GLU A 245 10.63 -29.66 -12.67
C GLU A 245 12.03 -30.13 -13.09
N VAL A 246 12.66 -29.46 -14.05
CA VAL A 246 14.05 -29.75 -14.47
C VAL A 246 15.09 -29.19 -13.47
N GLU A 247 14.79 -28.06 -12.82
CA GLU A 247 15.61 -27.41 -11.79
C GLU A 247 15.70 -28.28 -10.52
N LYS A 248 14.58 -28.83 -10.04
CA LYS A 248 14.55 -29.78 -8.90
C LYS A 248 15.50 -30.97 -9.05
N ARG A 249 15.84 -31.31 -10.31
CA ARG A 249 16.64 -32.50 -10.66
C ARG A 249 18.04 -32.16 -11.13
N ASN A 250 18.46 -30.89 -11.05
CA ASN A 250 19.79 -30.40 -11.44
C ASN A 250 20.17 -30.72 -12.92
N ARG A 251 19.20 -30.78 -13.83
CA ARG A 251 19.43 -31.07 -15.27
C ARG A 251 19.06 -29.89 -16.20
N THR A 252 19.13 -28.67 -15.70
CA THR A 252 18.74 -27.43 -16.41
C THR A 252 19.49 -27.19 -17.73
N LYS A 253 20.73 -27.69 -17.87
CA LYS A 253 21.51 -27.60 -19.12
C LYS A 253 20.86 -28.30 -20.32
N LEU A 254 19.94 -29.24 -20.10
CA LEU A 254 19.23 -29.95 -21.18
C LEU A 254 18.29 -29.04 -21.96
N LEU A 255 17.75 -28.01 -21.30
CA LEU A 255 16.79 -27.10 -21.90
C LEU A 255 17.47 -25.97 -22.69
N LEU A 256 18.77 -25.75 -22.51
CA LEU A 256 19.49 -24.60 -23.09
C LEU A 256 19.32 -24.48 -24.62
N PRO A 257 19.55 -25.53 -25.44
CA PRO A 257 19.42 -25.41 -26.90
C PRO A 257 17.99 -25.08 -27.35
N TRP A 258 17.00 -25.59 -26.62
CA TRP A 258 15.59 -25.32 -26.90
C TRP A 258 15.20 -23.90 -26.50
N LEU A 259 15.64 -23.45 -25.32
CA LEU A 259 15.37 -22.10 -24.83
C LEU A 259 16.06 -21.02 -25.68
N GLU A 260 17.31 -21.23 -26.11
CA GLU A 260 18.03 -20.32 -27.01
C GLU A 260 17.32 -20.19 -28.37
N THR A 261 16.80 -21.31 -28.91
CA THR A 261 15.98 -21.28 -30.14
C THR A 261 14.72 -20.43 -29.92
N ARG A 262 14.05 -20.56 -28.78
CA ARG A 262 12.85 -19.78 -28.44
C ARG A 262 13.14 -18.29 -28.22
N VAL A 263 14.31 -17.95 -27.68
CA VAL A 263 14.77 -16.56 -27.55
C VAL A 263 15.08 -15.97 -28.93
N HIS A 264 15.74 -16.74 -29.80
CA HIS A 264 16.03 -16.31 -31.19
C HIS A 264 14.76 -16.14 -32.04
N ASP A 265 13.75 -16.98 -31.81
CA ASP A 265 12.42 -16.87 -32.43
C ASP A 265 11.61 -15.65 -31.93
N GLY A 266 12.15 -14.87 -30.99
CA GLY A 266 11.56 -13.62 -30.49
C GLY A 266 10.51 -13.79 -29.40
N SER A 267 10.52 -14.90 -28.66
CA SER A 267 9.61 -15.10 -27.52
C SER A 267 9.84 -14.04 -26.44
N THR A 268 8.78 -13.34 -26.03
CA THR A 268 8.80 -12.33 -24.95
C THR A 268 8.41 -12.90 -23.58
N ASP A 269 8.28 -14.22 -23.48
CA ASP A 269 7.83 -14.91 -22.27
C ASP A 269 8.86 -14.78 -21.13
N PRO A 270 8.51 -14.16 -19.98
CA PRO A 270 9.41 -13.99 -18.86
C PRO A 270 9.98 -15.30 -18.31
N GLY A 271 9.23 -16.40 -18.41
CA GLY A 271 9.69 -17.71 -17.94
C GLY A 271 10.88 -18.26 -18.73
N VAL A 272 10.84 -18.12 -20.06
CA VAL A 272 11.92 -18.53 -20.97
C VAL A 272 13.19 -17.73 -20.65
N HIS A 273 13.09 -16.40 -20.56
CA HIS A 273 14.24 -15.53 -20.31
C HIS A 273 14.81 -15.70 -18.90
N THR A 274 13.96 -15.95 -17.90
CA THR A 274 14.37 -16.25 -16.52
C THR A 274 15.13 -17.56 -16.43
N ALA A 275 14.64 -18.61 -17.11
CA ALA A 275 15.31 -19.90 -17.16
C ALA A 275 16.68 -19.83 -17.85
N VAL A 276 16.75 -19.10 -18.98
CA VAL A 276 18.00 -18.86 -19.71
C VAL A 276 18.99 -18.07 -18.86
N ALA A 277 18.54 -17.02 -18.15
CA ALA A 277 19.38 -16.27 -17.23
C ALA A 277 19.96 -17.17 -16.13
N LYS A 278 19.14 -18.00 -15.47
CA LYS A 278 19.60 -18.98 -14.48
C LYS A 278 20.66 -19.94 -15.07
N ILE A 279 20.44 -20.45 -16.29
CA ILE A 279 21.40 -21.36 -16.93
C ILE A 279 22.71 -20.65 -17.31
N TYR A 280 22.66 -19.39 -17.76
CA TYR A 280 23.85 -18.58 -18.07
C TYR A 280 24.68 -18.29 -16.81
N ILE A 281 24.02 -18.00 -15.69
CA ILE A 281 24.66 -17.86 -14.37
C ILE A 281 25.31 -19.18 -13.96
N ASP A 282 24.65 -20.31 -14.17
CA ASP A 282 25.18 -21.65 -13.87
C ASP A 282 26.36 -22.08 -14.74
N SER A 283 26.37 -21.61 -15.99
CA SER A 283 27.37 -21.97 -17.00
C SER A 283 28.52 -20.96 -17.10
N ASN A 284 28.44 -19.85 -16.34
CA ASN A 284 29.37 -18.74 -16.30
C ASN A 284 29.71 -18.14 -17.69
N SER A 285 28.75 -18.17 -18.61
CA SER A 285 28.93 -17.64 -19.97
C SER A 285 28.32 -16.24 -20.09
N ASN A 286 29.13 -15.22 -19.80
CA ASN A 286 28.81 -13.78 -19.92
C ASN A 286 27.41 -13.37 -19.40
N PRO A 287 27.07 -13.68 -18.13
CA PRO A 287 25.76 -13.36 -17.56
C PRO A 287 25.49 -11.85 -17.53
N GLU A 288 26.50 -10.99 -17.34
CA GLU A 288 26.32 -9.53 -17.28
C GLU A 288 25.73 -8.93 -18.55
N LYS A 289 26.23 -9.32 -19.73
CA LYS A 289 25.70 -8.84 -21.01
C LYS A 289 24.28 -9.33 -21.23
N PHE A 290 24.00 -10.60 -20.92
CA PHE A 290 22.66 -11.15 -21.04
C PHE A 290 21.66 -10.44 -20.12
N LEU A 291 22.07 -10.12 -18.88
CA LEU A 291 21.24 -9.42 -17.90
C LEU A 291 21.03 -7.94 -18.24
N GLN A 292 21.95 -7.30 -18.95
CA GLN A 292 21.83 -5.91 -19.43
C GLN A 292 21.02 -5.80 -20.72
N ASP A 293 21.23 -6.71 -21.68
CA ASP A 293 20.65 -6.63 -23.03
C ASP A 293 19.20 -7.14 -23.09
N ASN A 294 18.82 -8.12 -22.26
CA ASN A 294 17.49 -8.73 -22.36
C ASN A 294 16.44 -7.98 -21.56
N ALA A 295 15.35 -7.61 -22.23
CA ALA A 295 14.25 -6.82 -21.67
C ALA A 295 13.12 -7.62 -20.98
N TYR A 296 13.17 -8.96 -20.96
CA TYR A 296 11.98 -9.76 -20.64
C TYR A 296 12.12 -10.73 -19.46
N TYR A 297 13.28 -10.89 -18.81
CA TYR A 297 13.39 -11.78 -17.64
C TYR A 297 12.78 -11.19 -16.36
N ASP A 298 12.33 -12.06 -15.44
CA ASP A 298 11.88 -11.67 -14.10
C ASP A 298 13.08 -11.45 -13.17
N SER A 299 13.37 -10.17 -12.94
CA SER A 299 14.47 -9.71 -12.09
C SER A 299 14.41 -10.20 -10.64
N ARG A 300 13.23 -10.47 -10.08
CA ARG A 300 13.11 -10.89 -8.67
C ARG A 300 13.50 -12.36 -8.51
N VAL A 301 13.09 -13.20 -9.44
CA VAL A 301 13.42 -14.63 -9.42
C VAL A 301 14.91 -14.85 -9.75
N VAL A 302 15.43 -14.12 -10.74
CA VAL A 302 16.85 -14.17 -11.09
C VAL A 302 17.71 -13.58 -9.97
N GLY A 303 17.31 -12.46 -9.38
CA GLY A 303 18.04 -11.83 -8.28
C GLY A 303 18.21 -12.74 -7.06
N LYS A 304 17.14 -13.37 -6.58
CA LYS A 304 17.20 -14.35 -5.48
C LYS A 304 18.07 -15.57 -5.80
N TYR A 305 18.14 -15.93 -7.08
CA TYR A 305 19.00 -17.00 -7.54
C TYR A 305 20.48 -16.58 -7.54
N CYS A 306 20.75 -15.35 -7.96
CA CYS A 306 22.09 -14.74 -7.95
C CYS A 306 22.62 -14.52 -6.53
N GLU A 307 21.77 -14.16 -5.55
CA GLU A 307 22.16 -13.95 -4.14
C GLU A 307 23.01 -15.08 -3.56
N LYS A 308 22.72 -16.33 -3.94
CA LYS A 308 23.42 -17.51 -3.44
C LYS A 308 24.73 -17.81 -4.15
N ARG A 309 24.98 -17.22 -5.33
CA ARG A 309 26.12 -17.56 -6.21
C ARG A 309 27.05 -16.37 -6.44
N ASP A 310 26.50 -15.23 -6.85
CA ASP A 310 27.24 -14.01 -7.12
C ASP A 310 26.39 -12.78 -6.73
N PRO A 311 26.72 -12.14 -5.58
CA PRO A 311 26.06 -10.93 -5.12
C PRO A 311 26.17 -9.73 -6.10
N HIS A 312 27.18 -9.68 -6.97
CA HIS A 312 27.31 -8.61 -7.96
C HIS A 312 26.29 -8.76 -9.10
N LEU A 313 26.11 -9.99 -9.59
CA LEU A 313 25.09 -10.30 -10.60
C LEU A 313 23.66 -10.11 -10.07
N ALA A 314 23.46 -10.31 -8.76
CA ALA A 314 22.19 -10.01 -8.09
C ALA A 314 21.88 -8.51 -8.16
N CYS A 315 22.88 -7.65 -7.89
CA CYS A 315 22.72 -6.19 -7.98
C CYS A 315 22.31 -5.76 -9.39
N VAL A 316 22.94 -6.31 -10.45
CA VAL A 316 22.60 -5.97 -11.84
C VAL A 316 21.18 -6.42 -12.21
N ALA A 317 20.77 -7.62 -11.77
CA ALA A 317 19.43 -8.13 -12.01
C ALA A 317 18.35 -7.27 -11.31
N TYR A 318 18.61 -6.86 -10.07
CA TYR A 318 17.70 -6.02 -9.29
C TYR A 318 17.67 -4.56 -9.75
N GLU A 319 18.80 -4.01 -10.23
CA GLU A 319 18.90 -2.66 -10.79
C GLU A 319 17.91 -2.48 -11.95
N ARG A 320 17.79 -3.49 -12.80
CA ARG A 320 16.84 -3.50 -13.92
C ARG A 320 15.38 -3.67 -13.48
N GLY A 321 15.13 -4.50 -12.48
CA GLY A 321 13.79 -4.88 -12.02
C GLY A 321 13.08 -3.85 -11.17
N GLY A 322 13.73 -2.72 -10.85
CA GLY A 322 13.19 -1.75 -9.90
C GLY A 322 13.01 -2.34 -8.49
N CYS A 323 13.74 -3.40 -8.13
CA CYS A 323 13.63 -4.10 -6.84
C CYS A 323 14.62 -3.55 -5.80
N ASP A 324 14.46 -2.25 -5.54
CA ASP A 324 14.67 -1.52 -4.29
C ASP A 324 15.32 -2.21 -3.11
N MET A 325 14.40 -2.81 -2.39
CA MET A 325 14.55 -3.29 -1.04
C MET A 325 15.38 -4.57 -1.04
N GLU A 326 15.16 -5.42 -2.03
CA GLU A 326 15.94 -6.64 -2.24
C GLU A 326 17.40 -6.29 -2.57
N LEU A 327 17.66 -5.28 -3.41
CA LEU A 327 19.03 -4.84 -3.70
C LEU A 327 19.73 -4.31 -2.43
N VAL A 328 19.07 -3.43 -1.68
CA VAL A 328 19.61 -2.89 -0.42
C VAL A 328 19.91 -4.00 0.59
N ASN A 329 19.01 -4.98 0.74
CA ASN A 329 19.24 -6.09 1.67
C ASN A 329 20.43 -6.95 1.25
N VAL A 330 20.57 -7.27 -0.04
CA VAL A 330 21.70 -8.06 -0.56
C VAL A 330 23.02 -7.32 -0.44
N CYS A 331 23.00 -6.01 -0.66
CA CYS A 331 24.16 -5.15 -0.46
C CYS A 331 24.59 -5.09 1.01
N ASN A 332 23.64 -4.95 1.94
CA ASN A 332 23.90 -4.95 3.38
C ASN A 332 24.44 -6.30 3.87
N GLU A 333 23.87 -7.41 3.44
CA GLU A 333 24.30 -8.76 3.84
C GLU A 333 25.71 -9.11 3.31
N ASN A 334 26.04 -8.66 2.09
CA ASN A 334 27.33 -8.98 1.44
C ASN A 334 28.38 -7.87 1.54
N SER A 335 28.13 -6.81 2.30
CA SER A 335 29.01 -5.63 2.43
C SER A 335 29.37 -4.97 1.10
N LEU A 336 28.47 -5.03 0.11
CA LEU A 336 28.65 -4.42 -1.22
C LEU A 336 28.22 -2.94 -1.25
N PHE A 337 28.71 -2.15 -0.29
CA PHE A 337 28.35 -0.73 -0.14
C PHE A 337 28.77 0.14 -1.33
N LYS A 338 29.73 -0.31 -2.16
CA LYS A 338 30.17 0.40 -3.37
C LYS A 338 29.13 0.38 -4.48
N SER A 339 28.54 -0.79 -4.75
CA SER A 339 27.48 -0.90 -5.76
C SER A 339 26.18 -0.28 -5.24
N GLU A 340 25.90 -0.43 -3.94
CA GLU A 340 24.76 0.23 -3.28
C GLU A 340 24.84 1.75 -3.41
N ALA A 341 25.99 2.35 -3.09
CA ALA A 341 26.19 3.79 -3.20
C ALA A 341 25.99 4.31 -4.64
N ARG A 342 26.52 3.60 -5.64
CA ARG A 342 26.30 3.96 -7.06
C ARG A 342 24.84 3.87 -7.46
N TYR A 343 24.16 2.83 -7.00
CA TYR A 343 22.77 2.58 -7.33
C TYR A 343 21.84 3.63 -6.71
N LEU A 344 22.03 3.95 -5.43
CA LEU A 344 21.26 4.98 -4.72
C LEU A 344 21.34 6.35 -5.41
N VAL A 345 22.54 6.72 -5.86
CA VAL A 345 22.78 8.00 -6.53
C VAL A 345 22.13 8.04 -7.92
N ARG A 346 22.20 6.97 -8.71
CA ARG A 346 21.57 6.88 -10.04
C ARG A 346 20.05 6.85 -10.00
N ARG A 347 19.46 6.21 -8.99
CA ARG A 347 18.00 5.98 -8.94
C ARG A 347 17.20 7.25 -8.62
N LYS A 348 17.83 8.24 -7.98
CA LYS A 348 17.22 9.55 -7.66
C LYS A 348 15.91 9.47 -6.82
N ASP A 349 15.64 8.36 -6.12
CA ASP A 349 14.38 8.14 -5.38
C ASP A 349 14.50 8.57 -3.90
N PRO A 350 13.76 9.60 -3.44
CA PRO A 350 13.78 10.06 -2.05
C PRO A 350 13.31 9.02 -1.02
N ALA A 351 12.37 8.14 -1.38
CA ALA A 351 11.82 7.15 -0.44
C ALA A 351 12.84 6.07 -0.09
N LEU A 352 13.68 5.69 -1.07
CA LEU A 352 14.77 4.75 -0.88
C LEU A 352 15.85 5.34 0.03
N TRP A 353 16.18 6.61 -0.16
CA TRP A 353 17.10 7.34 0.71
C TRP A 353 16.60 7.40 2.16
N GLU A 354 15.31 7.66 2.38
CA GLU A 354 14.73 7.68 3.72
C GLU A 354 14.84 6.31 4.40
N TYR A 355 14.57 5.22 3.67
CA TYR A 355 14.67 3.86 4.22
C TYR A 355 16.11 3.50 4.63
N VAL A 356 17.07 3.82 3.77
CA VAL A 356 18.47 3.46 3.98
C VAL A 356 19.14 4.31 5.05
N LEU A 357 18.74 5.59 5.17
CA LEU A 357 19.27 6.54 6.16
C LEU A 357 18.58 6.46 7.53
N ARG A 358 17.70 5.47 7.79
CA ARG A 358 17.08 5.27 9.11
C ARG A 358 18.13 5.02 10.20
N GLU A 359 17.86 5.53 11.39
CA GLU A 359 18.73 5.38 12.57
C GLU A 359 18.90 3.92 13.03
N ASP A 360 17.92 3.07 12.74
CA ASP A 360 17.94 1.64 13.08
C ASP A 360 18.92 0.82 12.22
N ASN A 361 19.42 1.38 11.11
CA ASN A 361 20.31 0.66 10.20
C ASN A 361 21.76 0.65 10.71
N GLN A 362 22.27 -0.52 11.09
CA GLN A 362 23.65 -0.72 11.56
C GLN A 362 24.71 -0.41 10.48
N TYR A 363 24.34 -0.47 9.20
CA TYR A 363 25.24 -0.25 8.07
C TYR A 363 25.20 1.18 7.51
N ARG A 364 24.46 2.08 8.16
CA ARG A 364 24.31 3.48 7.76
C ARG A 364 25.65 4.21 7.59
N GLN A 365 26.56 4.09 8.56
CA GLN A 365 27.86 4.78 8.54
C GLN A 365 28.82 4.27 7.44
N PRO A 366 29.04 2.95 7.27
CA PRO A 366 29.81 2.42 6.16
C PRO A 366 29.29 2.86 4.79
N LEU A 367 27.97 2.85 4.62
CA LEU A 367 27.35 3.26 3.37
C LEU A 367 27.55 4.75 3.09
N ILE A 368 27.31 5.62 4.08
CA ILE A 368 27.54 7.07 3.94
C ILE A 368 28.99 7.35 3.56
N ASN A 369 29.94 6.70 4.22
CA ASN A 369 31.36 6.84 3.89
C ASN A 369 31.65 6.43 2.44
N GLN A 370 31.02 5.35 1.95
CA GLN A 370 31.21 4.89 0.58
C GLN A 370 30.52 5.80 -0.46
N VAL A 371 29.37 6.39 -0.11
CA VAL A 371 28.69 7.41 -0.93
C VAL A 371 29.61 8.63 -1.10
N ILE A 372 30.15 9.17 0.00
CA ILE A 372 31.07 10.31 -0.01
C ILE A 372 32.38 9.96 -0.75
N GLN A 373 32.90 8.73 -0.57
CA GLN A 373 34.18 8.34 -1.15
C GLN A 373 34.14 7.99 -2.63
N THR A 374 33.12 7.25 -3.09
CA THR A 374 33.08 6.64 -4.43
C THR A 374 32.02 7.23 -5.33
N ALA A 375 30.77 7.31 -4.88
CA ALA A 375 29.68 7.72 -5.76
C ALA A 375 29.84 9.18 -6.20
N VAL A 376 30.22 10.06 -5.26
CA VAL A 376 30.40 11.50 -5.51
C VAL A 376 31.61 11.81 -6.40
N ALA A 377 32.64 10.97 -6.39
CA ALA A 377 33.81 11.14 -7.25
C ALA A 377 33.54 10.71 -8.71
N GLU A 378 32.57 9.82 -8.92
CA GLU A 378 32.23 9.27 -10.23
C GLU A 378 31.05 10.01 -10.89
N THR A 379 30.18 10.63 -10.09
CA THR A 379 29.02 11.39 -10.57
C THR A 379 29.41 12.76 -11.12
N GLN A 380 29.02 13.04 -12.36
CA GLN A 380 29.15 14.36 -13.00
C GLN A 380 27.79 15.07 -13.19
N ASP A 381 26.68 14.46 -12.76
CA ASP A 381 25.33 15.01 -12.90
C ASP A 381 24.95 15.87 -11.67
N PRO A 382 24.67 17.19 -11.84
CA PRO A 382 24.19 18.06 -10.76
C PRO A 382 22.90 17.58 -10.08
N GLU A 383 22.01 16.90 -10.80
CA GLU A 383 20.74 16.44 -10.23
C GLU A 383 20.93 15.32 -9.21
N GLU A 384 21.79 14.35 -9.52
CA GLU A 384 22.13 13.22 -8.63
C GLU A 384 22.70 13.72 -7.29
N ILE A 385 23.58 14.73 -7.36
CA ILE A 385 24.14 15.40 -6.18
C ILE A 385 23.05 16.13 -5.39
N SER A 386 22.16 16.85 -6.07
CA SER A 386 21.10 17.63 -5.40
C SER A 386 20.11 16.74 -4.62
N VAL A 387 19.75 15.57 -5.17
CA VAL A 387 18.84 14.62 -4.50
C VAL A 387 19.54 13.99 -3.29
N THR A 388 20.81 13.64 -3.44
CA THR A 388 21.64 13.11 -2.34
C THR A 388 21.76 14.13 -1.20
N VAL A 389 22.04 15.41 -1.51
CA VAL A 389 22.10 16.49 -0.52
C VAL A 389 20.76 16.68 0.20
N LYS A 390 19.64 16.70 -0.53
CA LYS A 390 18.29 16.78 0.06
C LYS A 390 17.99 15.61 0.99
N ALA A 391 18.36 14.40 0.60
CA ALA A 391 18.19 13.21 1.43
C ALA A 391 18.97 13.33 2.76
N PHE A 392 20.22 13.81 2.72
CA PHE A 392 21.03 14.02 3.92
C PHE A 392 20.48 15.14 4.81
N MET A 393 19.90 16.20 4.22
CA MET A 393 19.21 17.26 4.96
C MET A 393 17.96 16.76 5.69
N ILE A 394 17.14 15.92 5.04
CA ILE A 394 15.94 15.32 5.65
C ILE A 394 16.31 14.34 6.76
N ALA A 395 17.40 13.59 6.58
CA ALA A 395 17.90 12.62 7.55
C ALA A 395 18.66 13.23 8.75
N ASP A 396 18.69 14.56 8.86
CA ASP A 396 19.33 15.35 9.93
C ASP A 396 20.79 14.92 10.22
N LEU A 397 21.60 14.77 9.16
CA LEU A 397 23.03 14.41 9.25
C LEU A 397 23.94 15.59 8.86
N PRO A 398 24.07 16.62 9.70
CA PRO A 398 24.79 17.83 9.32
C PRO A 398 26.30 17.62 9.15
N ASN A 399 26.94 16.78 9.98
CA ASN A 399 28.38 16.55 9.89
C ASN A 399 28.77 15.80 8.60
N ASN A 400 28.05 14.73 8.26
CA ASN A 400 28.27 13.99 7.03
C ASN A 400 27.90 14.82 5.79
N LEU A 401 26.92 15.72 5.90
CA LEU A 401 26.58 16.67 4.85
C LEU A 401 27.71 17.70 4.63
N ILE A 402 28.36 18.17 5.68
CA ILE A 402 29.54 19.04 5.57
C ILE A 402 30.67 18.31 4.85
N GLU A 403 31.02 17.09 5.24
CA GLU A 403 32.07 16.30 4.56
C GLU A 403 31.75 16.06 3.08
N LEU A 404 30.48 15.76 2.78
CA LEU A 404 29.99 15.59 1.41
C LEU A 404 30.17 16.88 0.59
N LEU A 405 29.70 18.01 1.14
CA LEU A 405 29.74 19.31 0.46
C LEU A 405 31.15 19.88 0.36
N GLU A 406 32.01 19.69 1.37
CA GLU A 406 33.43 20.04 1.31
C GLU A 406 34.10 19.33 0.13
N LYS A 407 33.89 18.03 -0.01
CA LYS A 407 34.48 17.26 -1.10
C LYS A 407 33.95 17.67 -2.49
N ILE A 408 32.68 18.04 -2.58
CA ILE A 408 32.07 18.46 -3.86
C ILE A 408 32.53 19.88 -4.24
N VAL A 409 32.54 20.81 -3.29
CA VAL A 409 32.79 22.23 -3.57
C VAL A 409 34.30 22.53 -3.63
N ILE A 410 35.12 21.83 -2.85
CA ILE A 410 36.56 22.07 -2.76
C ILE A 410 37.35 21.21 -3.75
N ASP A 411 37.04 19.90 -3.87
CA ASP A 411 37.83 19.00 -4.72
C ASP A 411 37.33 18.92 -6.17
N ASN A 412 36.04 19.19 -6.42
CA ASN A 412 35.45 19.06 -7.76
C ASN A 412 35.18 20.43 -8.40
N SER A 413 36.08 20.85 -9.29
CA SER A 413 36.04 22.14 -9.98
C SER A 413 34.79 22.37 -10.84
N ALA A 414 34.06 21.31 -11.22
CA ALA A 414 32.81 21.46 -11.97
C ALA A 414 31.66 22.01 -11.12
N PHE A 415 31.70 21.79 -9.80
CA PHE A 415 30.62 22.16 -8.90
C PHE A 415 30.96 23.32 -7.96
N SER A 416 32.22 23.73 -7.93
CA SER A 416 32.69 24.86 -7.13
C SER A 416 32.00 26.17 -7.50
N GLU A 417 31.50 26.36 -8.73
CA GLU A 417 30.81 27.59 -9.13
C GLU A 417 29.31 27.62 -8.77
N HIS A 418 28.73 26.52 -8.27
CA HIS A 418 27.29 26.46 -8.00
C HIS A 418 26.90 27.17 -6.70
N ARG A 419 26.27 28.35 -6.88
CA ARG A 419 25.70 29.21 -5.82
C ARG A 419 24.88 28.47 -4.76
N ASN A 420 23.97 27.59 -5.17
CA ASN A 420 23.10 26.86 -4.23
C ASN A 420 23.87 25.88 -3.33
N LEU A 421 24.90 25.21 -3.84
CA LEU A 421 25.70 24.26 -3.04
C LEU A 421 26.60 25.01 -2.05
N GLN A 422 27.17 26.15 -2.48
CA GLN A 422 27.90 27.04 -1.57
C GLN A 422 27.00 27.59 -0.46
N ASN A 423 25.78 28.02 -0.79
CA ASN A 423 24.80 28.48 0.18
C ASN A 423 24.48 27.38 1.20
N LEU A 424 24.22 26.15 0.73
CA LEU A 424 23.93 25.03 1.60
C LEU A 424 25.11 24.65 2.50
N LEU A 425 26.35 24.71 2.01
CA LEU A 425 27.54 24.44 2.83
C LEU A 425 27.64 25.46 3.98
N ILE A 426 27.50 26.76 3.69
CA ILE A 426 27.58 27.81 4.72
C ILE A 426 26.41 27.69 5.71
N LEU A 427 25.18 27.49 5.22
CA LEU A 427 24.01 27.35 6.08
C LEU A 427 24.07 26.13 7.00
N THR A 428 24.60 25.01 6.49
CA THR A 428 24.80 23.79 7.27
C THR A 428 25.89 23.99 8.32
N ALA A 429 26.99 24.65 7.94
CA ALA A 429 28.08 24.99 8.86
C ALA A 429 27.60 25.93 9.98
N ILE A 430 26.78 26.95 9.69
CA ILE A 430 26.21 27.86 10.71
C ILE A 430 25.41 27.09 11.77
N LYS A 431 24.68 26.05 11.36
CA LYS A 431 23.88 25.23 12.27
C LYS A 431 24.71 24.23 13.09
N ALA A 432 25.75 23.63 12.51
CA ALA A 432 26.44 22.49 13.10
C ALA A 432 27.89 22.73 13.55
N ASP A 433 28.68 23.51 12.80
CA ASP A 433 30.07 23.80 13.13
C ASP A 433 30.42 25.27 12.83
N ARG A 434 30.23 26.12 13.84
CA ARG A 434 30.46 27.57 13.77
C ARG A 434 31.94 27.94 13.51
N SER A 435 32.88 27.05 13.80
CA SER A 435 34.31 27.35 13.70
C SER A 435 34.80 27.46 12.25
N ARG A 436 34.20 26.66 11.35
CA ARG A 436 34.59 26.59 9.93
C ARG A 436 33.89 27.62 9.04
N VAL A 437 32.85 28.29 9.56
CA VAL A 437 32.04 29.27 8.81
C VAL A 437 32.92 30.40 8.26
N MET A 438 33.88 30.88 9.04
CA MET A 438 34.84 31.91 8.59
C MET A 438 35.73 31.44 7.45
N ASP A 439 36.21 30.20 7.50
CA ASP A 439 37.06 29.64 6.45
C ASP A 439 36.28 29.47 5.14
N TYR A 440 35.02 29.04 5.21
CA TYR A 440 34.13 28.97 4.04
C TYR A 440 33.79 30.34 3.47
N ILE A 441 33.50 31.33 4.31
CA ILE A 441 33.25 32.72 3.87
C ILE A 441 34.45 33.30 3.11
N ASN A 442 35.67 32.98 3.57
CA ASN A 442 36.91 33.43 2.94
C ASN A 442 37.18 32.71 1.61
N SER A 443 36.98 31.39 1.57
CA SER A 443 37.30 30.53 0.42
C SER A 443 36.26 30.56 -0.71
N LEU A 444 34.99 30.80 -0.41
CA LEU A 444 33.89 30.77 -1.38
C LEU A 444 33.60 32.17 -1.94
N GLU A 445 33.28 32.28 -3.23
CA GLU A 445 33.07 33.57 -3.90
C GLU A 445 31.66 33.77 -4.50
N ASN A 446 30.88 32.70 -4.71
CA ASN A 446 29.65 32.74 -5.51
C ASN A 446 28.37 32.45 -4.69
N TYR A 447 28.25 32.96 -3.47
CA TYR A 447 27.10 32.72 -2.57
C TYR A 447 26.22 33.97 -2.35
N ASP A 448 25.02 33.78 -1.80
CA ASP A 448 24.03 34.85 -1.54
C ASP A 448 24.40 35.64 -0.29
N ALA A 449 25.24 36.66 -0.48
CA ALA A 449 25.76 37.47 0.61
C ALA A 449 24.69 38.09 1.52
N PRO A 450 23.60 38.72 1.02
CA PRO A 450 22.60 39.34 1.88
C PRO A 450 21.81 38.33 2.73
N ASP A 451 21.39 37.23 2.11
CA ASP A 451 20.56 36.21 2.77
C ASP A 451 21.36 35.42 3.82
N ILE A 452 22.59 35.02 3.47
CA ILE A 452 23.47 34.31 4.40
C ILE A 452 23.86 35.23 5.57
N ALA A 453 24.14 36.50 5.32
CA ALA A 453 24.47 37.44 6.38
C ALA A 453 23.28 37.68 7.33
N ASN A 454 22.05 37.79 6.83
CA ASN A 454 20.85 37.89 7.68
C ASN A 454 20.65 36.63 8.55
N ILE A 455 20.92 35.45 7.99
CA ILE A 455 20.84 34.19 8.72
C ILE A 455 21.96 34.08 9.76
N ALA A 456 23.17 34.55 9.44
CA ALA A 456 24.29 34.64 10.38
C ALA A 456 23.97 35.57 11.56
N ILE A 457 23.39 36.75 11.30
CA ILE A 457 22.91 37.69 12.32
C ILE A 457 21.88 37.02 13.24
N SER A 458 20.90 36.32 12.66
CA SER A 458 19.87 35.59 13.42
C SER A 458 20.46 34.52 14.35
N ASN A 459 21.61 33.94 13.98
CA ASN A 459 22.34 32.94 14.75
C ASN A 459 23.46 33.51 15.64
N GLN A 460 23.54 34.84 15.81
CA GLN A 460 24.53 35.55 16.63
C GLN A 460 25.99 35.49 16.10
N LEU A 461 26.17 35.21 14.80
CA LEU A 461 27.46 35.21 14.11
C LEU A 461 27.71 36.56 13.44
N TYR A 462 27.96 37.59 14.26
CA TYR A 462 28.03 38.98 13.80
C TYR A 462 29.33 39.34 13.09
N GLU A 463 30.46 38.72 13.46
CA GLU A 463 31.77 38.96 12.81
C GLU A 463 31.80 38.30 11.42
N GLU A 464 31.19 37.13 11.29
CA GLU A 464 30.98 36.42 10.02
C GLU A 464 30.07 37.23 9.09
N ALA A 465 28.94 37.73 9.60
CA ALA A 465 28.03 38.60 8.85
C ALA A 465 28.71 39.89 8.38
N PHE A 466 29.53 40.51 9.24
CA PHE A 466 30.32 41.69 8.87
C PHE A 466 31.36 41.37 7.79
N SER A 467 32.06 40.24 7.89
CA SER A 467 33.03 39.80 6.87
C SER A 467 32.35 39.56 5.52
N ILE A 468 31.16 38.97 5.50
CA ILE A 468 30.35 38.79 4.30
C ILE A 468 30.01 40.14 3.67
N TYR A 469 29.38 41.06 4.42
CA TYR A 469 29.01 42.37 3.85
C TYR A 469 30.22 43.18 3.37
N LYS A 470 31.35 43.06 4.07
CA LYS A 470 32.62 43.69 3.68
C LYS A 470 33.18 43.10 2.38
N LYS A 471 33.05 41.78 2.18
CA LYS A 471 33.54 41.09 0.97
C LYS A 471 32.72 41.47 -0.27
N PHE A 472 31.41 41.66 -0.11
CA PHE A 472 30.48 41.97 -1.21
C PHE A 472 30.19 43.48 -1.37
N GLU A 473 30.97 44.35 -0.72
CA GLU A 473 30.89 45.81 -0.83
C GLU A 473 29.51 46.41 -0.46
N VAL A 474 28.70 45.71 0.34
CA VAL A 474 27.41 46.21 0.86
C VAL A 474 27.66 47.03 2.13
N ASN A 475 28.25 48.21 1.95
CA ASN A 475 28.81 49.04 3.02
C ASN A 475 27.75 49.57 4.02
N THR A 476 26.51 49.81 3.56
CA THR A 476 25.40 50.30 4.39
C THR A 476 24.91 49.26 5.40
N SER A 477 24.79 48.00 4.98
CA SER A 477 24.42 46.89 5.88
C SER A 477 25.60 46.48 6.77
N ALA A 478 26.84 46.54 6.26
CA ALA A 478 28.04 46.27 7.05
C ALA A 478 28.16 47.20 8.28
N ILE A 479 27.96 48.50 8.09
CA ILE A 479 28.03 49.45 9.20
C ILE A 479 26.86 49.30 10.16
N GLN A 480 25.68 48.92 9.66
CA GLN A 480 24.53 48.65 10.51
C GLN A 480 24.76 47.45 11.43
N VAL A 481 25.42 46.39 10.96
CA VAL A 481 25.82 45.25 11.81
C VAL A 481 26.82 45.67 12.89
N LEU A 482 27.80 46.51 12.55
CA LEU A 482 28.77 47.04 13.52
C LEU A 482 28.09 47.88 14.61
N ILE A 483 27.08 48.66 14.24
CA ILE A 483 26.37 49.60 15.12
C ILE A 483 25.33 48.88 15.99
N ASP A 484 24.41 48.13 15.37
CA ASP A 484 23.23 47.58 16.05
C ASP A 484 23.59 46.33 16.86
N HIS A 485 24.47 45.48 16.35
CA HIS A 485 24.77 44.17 16.94
C HIS A 485 26.12 44.12 17.66
N ILE A 486 27.20 44.63 17.05
CA ILE A 486 28.55 44.60 17.66
C ILE A 486 28.74 45.78 18.64
N LYS A 487 28.00 46.88 18.47
CA LYS A 487 28.04 48.11 19.29
C LYS A 487 29.44 48.70 19.44
N ASN A 488 30.29 48.55 18.43
CA ASN A 488 31.64 49.10 18.44
C ASN A 488 31.71 50.30 17.50
N LEU A 489 31.49 51.49 18.06
CA LEU A 489 31.48 52.75 17.32
C LEU A 489 32.87 53.13 16.78
N ASP A 490 33.95 52.72 17.46
CA ASP A 490 35.31 52.99 17.00
C ASP A 490 35.62 52.23 15.70
N ARG A 491 35.28 50.93 15.65
CA ARG A 491 35.37 50.14 14.42
C ARG A 491 34.42 50.64 13.33
N ALA A 492 33.22 51.09 13.70
CA ALA A 492 32.28 51.66 12.74
C ALA A 492 32.81 52.97 12.15
N TYR A 493 33.52 53.78 12.93
CA TYR A 493 34.19 55.00 12.47
C TYR A 493 35.37 54.70 11.55
N GLU A 494 36.24 53.76 11.92
CA GLU A 494 37.34 53.30 11.05
C GLU A 494 36.82 52.74 9.70
N PHE A 495 35.71 52.00 9.74
CA PHE A 495 35.06 51.48 8.55
C PHE A 495 34.45 52.60 7.69
N ALA A 496 33.78 53.58 8.30
CA ALA A 496 33.24 54.74 7.60
C ALA A 496 34.33 55.61 6.96
N GLU A 497 35.48 55.78 7.64
CA GLU A 497 36.65 56.48 7.11
C GLU A 497 37.26 55.77 5.91
N ARG A 498 37.28 54.43 5.93
CA ARG A 498 37.79 53.62 4.83
C ARG A 498 36.85 53.60 3.61
N CYS A 499 35.54 53.51 3.82
CA CYS A 499 34.56 53.49 2.73
C CYS A 499 34.31 54.88 2.14
N ASN A 500 34.37 55.93 2.97
CA ASN A 500 34.16 57.33 2.60
C ASN A 500 32.88 57.59 1.76
N GLU A 501 31.80 56.89 2.07
CA GLU A 501 30.50 57.05 1.42
C GLU A 501 29.54 57.91 2.26
N PRO A 502 28.84 58.88 1.65
CA PRO A 502 27.87 59.73 2.36
C PRO A 502 26.81 58.96 3.15
N ALA A 503 26.26 57.89 2.58
CA ALA A 503 25.22 57.08 3.22
C ALA A 503 25.70 56.37 4.49
N VAL A 504 26.95 55.89 4.48
CA VAL A 504 27.59 55.21 5.63
C VAL A 504 27.84 56.21 6.76
N TRP A 505 28.29 57.43 6.42
CA TRP A 505 28.46 58.52 7.39
C TRP A 505 27.12 58.98 8.00
N SER A 506 26.03 59.06 7.23
CA SER A 506 24.70 59.41 7.76
C SER A 506 24.16 58.35 8.72
N ILE A 507 24.39 57.06 8.46
CA ILE A 507 23.97 55.97 9.38
C ILE A 507 24.80 56.01 10.67
N LEU A 508 26.12 56.20 10.57
CA LEU A 508 27.00 56.36 11.73
C LEU A 508 26.62 57.58 12.58
N ALA A 509 26.36 58.72 11.93
CA ALA A 509 25.99 59.96 12.61
C ALA A 509 24.66 59.83 13.37
N ASN A 510 23.66 59.17 12.76
CA ASN A 510 22.39 58.85 13.43
C ASN A 510 22.59 57.94 14.65
N ALA A 511 23.49 56.97 14.56
CA ALA A 511 23.80 56.08 15.67
C ALA A 511 24.56 56.77 16.82
N GLN A 512 25.54 57.62 16.48
CA GLN A 512 26.27 58.46 17.44
C GLN A 512 25.33 59.43 18.16
N MET A 513 24.36 60.00 17.45
CA MET A 513 23.32 60.86 18.03
C MET A 513 22.43 60.09 19.03
N ARG A 514 22.03 58.85 18.71
CA ARG A 514 21.25 58.00 19.64
C ARG A 514 22.02 57.67 20.92
N GLN A 515 23.35 57.66 20.89
CA GLN A 515 24.20 57.41 22.06
C GLN A 515 24.65 58.70 22.80
N GLY A 516 24.22 59.88 22.35
CA GLY A 516 24.51 61.16 23.00
C GLY A 516 25.91 61.73 22.70
N LEU A 517 26.59 61.23 21.66
CA LEU A 517 27.89 61.70 21.18
C LEU A 517 27.70 62.84 20.17
N ASP A 518 27.10 63.94 20.62
CA ASP A 518 26.63 65.02 19.74
C ASP A 518 27.76 65.68 18.92
N LYS A 519 28.98 65.76 19.48
CA LYS A 519 30.12 66.39 18.79
C LYS A 519 30.63 65.53 17.63
N GLU A 520 30.74 64.23 17.85
CA GLU A 520 31.20 63.27 16.84
C GLU A 520 30.12 63.03 15.78
N ALA A 521 28.84 63.03 16.18
CA ALA A 521 27.72 62.98 15.25
C ALA A 521 27.69 64.21 14.32
N MET A 522 28.00 65.41 14.82
CA MET A 522 28.10 66.60 13.98
C MET A 522 29.25 66.51 12.97
N ASP A 523 30.42 66.03 13.38
CA ASP A 523 31.54 65.83 12.45
C ASP A 523 31.22 64.77 11.39
N SER A 524 30.54 63.69 11.77
CA SER A 524 30.07 62.64 10.84
C SER A 524 29.01 63.16 9.87
N PHE A 525 28.06 63.99 10.30
CA PHE A 525 27.06 64.62 9.40
C PHE A 525 27.69 65.63 8.42
N ILE A 526 28.71 66.37 8.87
CA ILE A 526 29.48 67.27 8.00
C ILE A 526 30.20 66.46 6.91
N LYS A 527 30.78 65.32 7.28
CA LYS A 527 31.41 64.39 6.32
C LYS A 527 30.40 63.75 5.37
N ALA A 528 29.15 63.54 5.81
CA ALA A 528 28.07 63.00 4.98
C ALA A 528 27.48 64.00 3.96
N GLY A 529 27.71 65.31 4.12
CA GLY A 529 27.17 66.34 3.22
C GLY A 529 25.67 66.63 3.39
N ASP A 530 25.04 66.15 4.48
CA ASP A 530 23.62 66.32 4.75
C ASP A 530 23.32 67.62 5.53
N GLU A 531 23.24 68.73 4.81
CA GLU A 531 22.89 70.06 5.38
C GLU A 531 21.42 70.13 5.89
N LYS A 532 20.57 69.17 5.46
CA LYS A 532 19.15 69.09 5.88
C LYS A 532 18.96 68.44 7.26
N SER A 533 19.76 67.43 7.61
CA SER A 533 19.72 66.78 8.92
C SER A 533 20.25 67.72 10.02
N HIS A 534 21.17 68.62 9.67
CA HIS A 534 21.62 69.73 10.51
C HIS A 534 20.47 70.68 10.93
N LEU A 535 19.45 70.86 10.08
CA LEU A 535 18.25 71.64 10.41
C LEU A 535 17.26 70.87 11.30
N GLU A 536 17.24 69.53 11.26
CA GLU A 536 16.49 68.70 12.22
C GLU A 536 17.09 68.76 13.63
N ILE A 537 18.41 68.87 13.76
CA ILE A 537 19.11 69.09 15.05
C ILE A 537 18.70 70.42 15.71
N LEU A 538 18.40 71.45 14.90
CA LEU A 538 17.91 72.75 15.39
C LEU A 538 16.41 72.73 15.72
N LYS A 539 15.61 71.95 14.98
CA LYS A 539 14.16 71.81 15.24
C LYS A 539 13.85 70.86 16.41
N SER A 540 14.63 69.81 16.63
CA SER A 540 14.46 68.87 17.75
C SER A 540 14.67 69.51 19.13
N LYS A 541 15.29 70.71 19.20
CA LYS A 541 15.39 71.51 20.43
C LYS A 541 14.16 72.37 20.73
N THR A 542 13.18 72.51 19.83
CA THR A 542 12.05 73.46 20.02
C THR A 542 10.64 72.91 19.82
N SER A 543 10.48 71.66 19.39
CA SER A 543 9.19 70.97 19.36
C SER A 543 9.39 69.49 19.62
N ASP A 544 8.91 69.00 20.77
CA ASP A 544 8.16 67.73 20.92
C ASP A 544 8.03 67.32 22.40
N ALA A 545 7.10 67.99 23.08
CA ALA A 545 6.16 67.27 23.94
C ALA A 545 5.03 66.78 23.02
N THR A 546 4.55 65.55 23.24
CA THR A 546 3.50 64.81 22.47
C THR A 546 3.91 64.14 21.16
N SER A 547 4.56 62.96 21.28
CA SER A 547 4.20 61.76 20.52
C SER A 547 5.04 60.57 21.00
N LYS A 548 4.46 59.71 21.86
CA LYS A 548 4.93 58.33 22.01
C LYS A 548 4.33 57.54 20.85
N ASN A 549 5.04 57.47 19.72
CA ASN A 549 4.86 56.37 18.79
C ASN A 549 5.60 55.17 19.40
N VAL A 550 4.84 54.33 20.09
CA VAL A 550 5.24 52.94 20.33
C VAL A 550 5.28 52.27 18.96
N ASN A 551 6.37 51.57 18.68
CA ASN A 551 6.43 50.62 17.57
C ASN A 551 5.22 49.68 17.68
N GLN A 552 4.19 49.90 16.86
CA GLN A 552 3.19 48.87 16.58
C GLN A 552 3.91 47.83 15.72
N GLN A 553 4.47 46.81 16.38
CA GLN A 553 4.84 45.59 15.70
C GLN A 553 3.55 44.89 15.23
N ASN A 554 3.64 44.36 14.01
CA ASN A 554 2.59 43.63 13.31
C ASN A 554 2.11 42.44 14.14
N HIS A 555 0.92 42.53 14.71
CA HIS A 555 0.22 41.41 15.35
C HIS A 555 -1.11 41.26 14.63
N ASN A 556 -1.30 40.18 13.84
CA ASN A 556 -2.60 39.75 13.31
C ASN A 556 -2.52 38.45 12.47
N HIS A 557 -1.69 37.50 12.88
CA HIS A 557 -1.48 36.26 12.11
C HIS A 557 -2.61 35.21 12.33
N ARG A 558 -3.51 35.42 13.29
CA ARG A 558 -4.68 34.53 13.57
C ARG A 558 -5.67 34.34 12.43
N PHE A 559 -5.73 35.24 11.48
CA PHE A 559 -6.69 35.15 10.38
C PHE A 559 -6.22 34.21 9.26
N SER A 560 -4.92 33.91 9.14
CA SER A 560 -4.31 33.17 8.02
C SER A 560 -4.18 31.63 8.20
N ASP A 561 -4.60 31.07 9.33
CA ASP A 561 -4.34 29.66 9.70
C ASP A 561 -5.19 28.58 8.99
N LEU A 562 -5.99 28.96 7.98
CA LEU A 562 -6.93 28.08 7.25
C LEU A 562 -6.26 27.04 6.34
N THR A 563 -4.98 27.21 6.00
CA THR A 563 -4.25 26.30 5.11
C THR A 563 -4.04 24.90 5.70
N GLY A 564 -4.24 24.73 7.02
CA GLY A 564 -4.06 23.48 7.75
C GLY A 564 -5.33 22.62 7.92
N GLU A 565 -6.47 23.01 7.36
CA GLU A 565 -7.71 22.24 7.51
C GLU A 565 -7.62 20.88 6.77
N PRO A 566 -8.01 19.76 7.41
CA PRO A 566 -7.92 18.45 6.81
C PRO A 566 -8.88 18.31 5.62
N LYS A 567 -8.36 17.79 4.50
CA LYS A 567 -9.12 17.55 3.26
C LYS A 567 -10.12 16.39 3.35
N GLN A 568 -10.14 15.66 4.47
CA GLN A 568 -10.99 14.52 4.72
C GLN A 568 -11.83 14.73 5.98
N MET A 569 -13.01 14.12 6.01
CA MET A 569 -13.87 14.11 7.19
C MET A 569 -13.20 13.30 8.31
N ILE A 570 -12.90 13.95 9.44
CA ILE A 570 -12.35 13.31 10.64
C ILE A 570 -13.46 12.99 11.65
N LEU A 571 -13.16 12.16 12.65
CA LEU A 571 -14.13 11.73 13.67
C LEU A 571 -14.71 12.93 14.44
N PRO A 572 -16.01 12.95 14.79
CA PRO A 572 -16.61 14.03 15.60
C PRO A 572 -15.89 14.29 16.93
N ILE A 573 -15.96 15.53 17.42
CA ILE A 573 -15.42 15.92 18.73
C ILE A 573 -16.44 15.55 19.82
N GLN A 574 -16.07 14.59 20.66
CA GLN A 574 -16.93 14.02 21.72
C GLN A 574 -16.10 13.73 22.98
N GLY A 575 -16.75 13.75 24.14
CA GLY A 575 -16.18 13.41 25.45
C GLY A 575 -15.79 14.63 26.30
N PHE A 576 -15.72 15.83 25.74
CA PHE A 576 -15.49 17.05 26.53
C PHE A 576 -16.78 17.55 27.21
N GLU A 577 -17.95 17.21 26.68
CA GLU A 577 -19.24 17.70 27.19
C GLU A 577 -19.60 17.14 28.57
N ILE A 578 -19.03 15.98 28.92
CA ILE A 578 -19.21 15.33 30.24
C ILE A 578 -18.21 15.83 31.28
N MET A 579 -17.24 16.67 30.89
CA MET A 579 -16.28 17.23 31.82
C MET A 579 -16.92 18.28 32.74
N PRO A 580 -16.45 18.39 34.00
CA PRO A 580 -16.90 19.44 34.90
C PRO A 580 -16.48 20.82 34.40
N LEU A 581 -17.29 21.83 34.71
CA LEU A 581 -16.88 23.23 34.59
C LEU A 581 -15.92 23.56 35.74
N VAL A 582 -14.71 23.99 35.38
CA VAL A 582 -13.59 24.24 36.29
C VAL A 582 -13.07 25.67 36.11
N SER A 583 -12.20 26.14 37.00
CA SER A 583 -11.53 27.44 36.81
C SER A 583 -10.58 27.42 35.62
N LEU A 584 -10.18 28.58 35.12
CA LEU A 584 -9.25 28.65 34.00
C LEU A 584 -7.88 28.02 34.34
N GLU A 585 -7.38 28.14 35.59
CA GLU A 585 -6.13 27.50 36.03
C GLU A 585 -6.22 25.97 36.02
N GLU A 586 -7.33 25.43 36.50
CA GLU A 586 -7.58 23.98 36.49
C GLU A 586 -7.73 23.48 35.04
N ALA A 587 -8.36 24.27 34.17
CA ALA A 587 -8.52 23.95 32.76
C ALA A 587 -7.20 23.87 31.98
N ILE A 588 -6.21 24.71 32.32
CA ILE A 588 -4.89 24.71 31.67
C ILE A 588 -3.89 23.75 32.31
N SER A 589 -4.17 23.18 33.49
CA SER A 589 -3.21 22.32 34.20
C SER A 589 -2.66 21.17 33.34
N PRO A 590 -3.47 20.47 32.51
CA PRO A 590 -2.96 19.45 31.59
C PRO A 590 -2.15 20.00 30.41
N LEU A 591 -2.24 21.31 30.13
CA LEU A 591 -1.63 21.99 28.99
C LEU A 591 -0.29 22.65 29.31
N VAL A 592 0.09 22.78 30.59
CA VAL A 592 1.33 23.43 31.04
C VAL A 592 2.58 22.76 30.45
N SER A 593 2.56 21.44 30.26
CA SER A 593 3.66 20.70 29.63
C SER A 593 3.69 20.84 28.10
N LEU A 594 2.57 21.20 27.49
CA LEU A 594 2.41 21.29 26.03
C LEU A 594 2.71 22.69 25.50
N ILE A 595 2.38 23.72 26.27
CA ILE A 595 2.49 25.11 25.85
C ILE A 595 3.30 25.87 26.90
N PRO A 596 4.53 26.29 26.57
CA PRO A 596 5.34 27.11 27.47
C PRO A 596 4.65 28.42 27.85
N ASP A 597 4.88 28.89 29.07
CA ASP A 597 4.42 30.19 29.60
C ASP A 597 2.90 30.40 29.71
N VAL A 598 2.04 29.39 29.49
CA VAL A 598 0.57 29.54 29.59
C VAL A 598 0.09 30.00 30.96
N GLU A 599 0.72 29.58 32.05
CA GLU A 599 0.35 30.00 33.40
C GLU A 599 0.53 31.52 33.60
N ARG A 600 1.61 32.07 33.02
CA ARG A 600 1.90 33.51 33.04
C ARG A 600 0.84 34.26 32.23
N MET A 601 0.50 33.73 31.07
CA MET A 601 -0.50 34.31 30.17
C MET A 601 -1.90 34.28 30.78
N VAL A 602 -2.28 33.20 31.46
CA VAL A 602 -3.54 33.10 32.22
C VAL A 602 -3.61 34.13 33.34
N SER A 603 -2.51 34.35 34.05
CA SER A 603 -2.43 35.40 35.08
C SER A 603 -2.67 36.80 34.49
N ILE A 604 -2.13 37.08 33.30
CA ILE A 604 -2.30 38.37 32.60
C ILE A 604 -3.77 38.56 32.17
N VAL A 605 -4.38 37.58 31.49
CA VAL A 605 -5.76 37.73 30.99
C VAL A 605 -6.78 37.85 32.12
N LYS A 606 -6.56 37.17 33.25
CA LYS A 606 -7.44 37.31 34.43
C LYS A 606 -7.37 38.70 35.04
N GLN A 607 -6.19 39.32 35.08
CA GLN A 607 -6.04 40.69 35.56
C GLN A 607 -6.75 41.70 34.65
N ASN A 608 -6.90 41.39 33.37
CA ASN A 608 -7.63 42.22 32.40
C ASN A 608 -9.16 41.98 32.43
N CYS A 609 -9.63 40.87 33.02
CA CYS A 609 -11.05 40.48 33.07
C CYS A 609 -11.70 40.78 34.44
N ILE A 610 -11.70 42.05 34.87
CA ILE A 610 -12.18 42.44 36.21
C ILE A 610 -13.72 42.52 36.30
N ASP A 611 -14.40 42.87 35.19
CA ASP A 611 -15.87 42.99 35.12
C ASP A 611 -16.40 42.47 33.76
N PRO A 612 -16.60 41.15 33.61
CA PRO A 612 -17.03 40.55 32.35
C PRO A 612 -18.49 40.92 32.02
N LYS A 613 -18.70 41.38 30.78
CA LYS A 613 -20.03 41.66 30.22
C LYS A 613 -20.78 40.37 29.85
N ASP A 614 -22.02 40.52 29.39
CA ASP A 614 -22.80 39.45 28.74
C ASP A 614 -23.10 38.22 29.62
N GLY A 615 -23.05 38.38 30.94
CA GLY A 615 -23.37 37.32 31.91
C GLY A 615 -22.32 36.22 32.02
N LEU A 616 -21.11 36.46 31.54
CA LEU A 616 -19.97 35.54 31.66
C LEU A 616 -19.30 35.64 33.03
N SER A 617 -18.75 34.51 33.50
CA SER A 617 -17.84 34.54 34.64
C SER A 617 -16.47 35.11 34.25
N ILE A 618 -15.65 35.46 35.26
CA ILE A 618 -14.27 35.91 35.03
C ILE A 618 -13.48 34.84 34.28
N ASP A 619 -13.61 33.58 34.67
CA ASP A 619 -12.94 32.45 34.02
C ASP A 619 -13.40 32.23 32.58
N GLU A 620 -14.71 32.39 32.33
CA GLU A 620 -15.30 32.26 31.00
C GLU A 620 -14.80 33.37 30.06
N SER A 621 -14.83 34.63 30.50
CA SER A 621 -14.30 35.77 29.74
C SER A 621 -12.79 35.66 29.52
N ALA A 622 -12.05 35.28 30.57
CA ALA A 622 -10.60 35.09 30.48
C ALA A 622 -10.23 33.94 29.53
N SER A 623 -11.08 32.91 29.41
CA SER A 623 -10.86 31.82 28.45
C SER A 623 -10.92 32.30 27.00
N ILE A 624 -11.88 33.18 26.67
CA ILE A 624 -12.01 33.81 25.34
C ILE A 624 -10.82 34.74 25.09
N MET A 625 -10.45 35.56 26.08
CA MET A 625 -9.32 36.48 25.96
C MET A 625 -8.00 35.74 25.74
N LEU A 626 -7.77 34.63 26.45
CA LEU A 626 -6.61 33.76 26.25
C LEU A 626 -6.54 33.20 24.84
N TYR A 627 -7.68 32.79 24.27
CA TYR A 627 -7.74 32.32 22.90
C TYR A 627 -7.37 33.42 21.91
N THR A 628 -7.82 34.65 22.13
CA THR A 628 -7.55 35.77 21.21
C THR A 628 -6.16 36.40 21.35
N MET A 629 -5.44 36.11 22.43
CA MET A 629 -4.14 36.72 22.72
C MET A 629 -3.03 36.06 21.90
N GLU A 630 -2.28 36.88 21.16
CA GLU A 630 -1.08 36.46 20.44
C GLU A 630 0.17 36.74 21.31
N TRP A 631 1.14 35.84 21.33
CA TRP A 631 2.41 36.06 22.02
C TRP A 631 3.62 35.50 21.25
N GLU A 632 4.82 36.03 21.54
CA GLU A 632 6.06 35.63 20.88
C GLU A 632 6.77 34.48 21.63
N PRO A 633 7.25 33.43 20.92
CA PRO A 633 7.13 33.21 19.47
C PRO A 633 5.72 32.76 19.06
N TYR A 634 5.23 33.32 17.95
CA TYR A 634 3.87 33.15 17.45
C TYR A 634 3.39 31.70 17.32
N GLU A 635 4.25 30.81 16.81
CA GLU A 635 3.94 29.38 16.61
C GLU A 635 3.55 28.66 17.91
N LYS A 636 3.92 29.24 19.07
CA LYS A 636 3.58 28.73 20.40
C LYS A 636 2.40 29.46 21.04
N SER A 637 1.71 30.33 20.30
CA SER A 637 0.49 30.99 20.78
C SER A 637 -0.60 29.96 21.08
N PHE A 638 -1.42 30.26 22.09
CA PHE A 638 -2.43 29.33 22.58
C PHE A 638 -3.39 28.86 21.49
N TYR A 639 -3.87 29.78 20.67
CA TYR A 639 -4.84 29.46 19.62
C TYR A 639 -4.23 28.62 18.49
N VAL A 640 -2.95 28.84 18.12
CA VAL A 640 -2.25 28.04 17.10
C VAL A 640 -2.17 26.60 17.56
N ALA A 641 -1.77 26.38 18.82
CA ALA A 641 -1.70 25.05 19.42
C ALA A 641 -3.07 24.37 19.51
N LEU A 642 -4.11 25.12 19.90
CA LEU A 642 -5.48 24.59 19.99
C LEU A 642 -6.04 24.22 18.61
N ASN A 643 -5.98 25.13 17.64
CA ASN A 643 -6.50 24.91 16.29
C ASN A 643 -5.75 23.78 15.58
N SER A 644 -4.42 23.71 15.73
CA SER A 644 -3.62 22.58 15.21
C SER A 644 -4.06 21.24 15.81
N THR A 645 -4.33 21.20 17.12
CA THR A 645 -4.81 19.98 17.79
C THR A 645 -6.24 19.61 17.36
N LEU A 646 -7.12 20.59 17.12
CA LEU A 646 -8.49 20.36 16.64
C LEU A 646 -8.53 19.79 15.21
N ARG A 647 -7.57 20.20 14.36
CA ARG A 647 -7.40 19.73 12.98
C ARG A 647 -6.74 18.35 12.88
N ALA A 648 -6.06 17.89 13.92
CA ALA A 648 -5.36 16.61 13.90
C ALA A 648 -6.33 15.41 13.81
N SER A 649 -6.01 14.45 12.94
CA SER A 649 -6.81 13.21 12.78
C SER A 649 -6.83 12.33 14.05
N ILE A 650 -5.80 12.44 14.89
CA ILE A 650 -5.64 11.66 16.14
C ILE A 650 -6.35 12.39 17.29
N ARG A 651 -7.61 12.02 17.57
CA ARG A 651 -8.43 12.64 18.63
C ARG A 651 -7.89 12.48 20.05
N GLU A 652 -7.02 11.50 20.30
CA GLU A 652 -6.35 11.32 21.60
C GLU A 652 -5.53 12.56 22.01
N ARG A 653 -4.96 13.28 21.04
CA ARG A 653 -4.20 14.52 21.30
C ARG A 653 -5.08 15.66 21.84
N LEU A 654 -6.40 15.58 21.64
CA LEU A 654 -7.36 16.57 22.10
C LEU A 654 -7.76 16.37 23.58
N LYS A 655 -7.52 15.19 24.16
CA LYS A 655 -7.93 14.88 25.55
C LYS A 655 -7.41 15.89 26.60
N PRO A 656 -6.13 16.34 26.56
CA PRO A 656 -5.64 17.37 27.48
C PRO A 656 -6.40 18.69 27.40
N TRP A 657 -7.02 18.98 26.26
CA TRP A 657 -7.77 20.21 26.00
C TRP A 657 -9.23 20.15 26.41
N PHE A 658 -9.75 19.01 26.86
CA PHE A 658 -11.19 18.85 27.12
C PHE A 658 -11.73 19.77 28.21
N LEU A 659 -10.96 20.00 29.28
CA LEU A 659 -11.35 20.94 30.35
C LEU A 659 -11.44 22.37 29.82
N TYR A 660 -10.45 22.79 29.03
CA TYR A 660 -10.46 24.11 28.40
C TYR A 660 -11.58 24.26 27.36
N LEU A 661 -11.77 23.27 26.48
CA LEU A 661 -12.86 23.24 25.50
C LEU A 661 -14.23 23.32 26.17
N ARG A 662 -14.41 22.61 27.29
CA ARG A 662 -15.65 22.68 28.09
C ARG A 662 -15.91 24.10 28.58
N LEU A 663 -14.88 24.81 29.05
CA LEU A 663 -14.99 26.17 29.58
C LEU A 663 -15.30 27.20 28.47
N ILE A 664 -14.49 27.23 27.39
CA ILE A 664 -14.66 28.23 26.32
C ILE A 664 -15.96 28.02 25.54
N ILE A 665 -16.36 26.77 25.26
CA ILE A 665 -17.63 26.50 24.54
C ILE A 665 -18.82 26.90 25.40
N ASN A 666 -18.77 26.67 26.72
CA ASN A 666 -19.82 27.13 27.64
C ASN A 666 -19.93 28.66 27.66
N ALA A 667 -18.78 29.35 27.67
CA ALA A 667 -18.74 30.82 27.57
C ALA A 667 -19.40 31.30 26.26
N LEU A 668 -18.98 30.75 25.12
CA LEU A 668 -19.49 31.12 23.81
C LEU A 668 -20.98 30.79 23.62
N GLN A 669 -21.50 29.74 24.26
CA GLN A 669 -22.93 29.41 24.22
C GLN A 669 -23.82 30.45 24.93
N LYS A 670 -23.30 31.14 25.94
CA LYS A 670 -24.03 32.21 26.65
C LYS A 670 -24.16 33.49 25.83
N LEU A 671 -23.23 33.71 24.90
CA LEU A 671 -23.26 34.86 24.00
C LEU A 671 -24.36 34.70 22.93
N PRO A 672 -25.03 35.79 22.52
CA PRO A 672 -26.02 35.75 21.44
C PRO A 672 -25.36 35.33 20.12
N SER A 673 -26.06 34.52 19.32
CA SER A 673 -25.62 34.22 17.96
C SER A 673 -25.92 35.38 17.02
N THR A 674 -25.02 35.67 16.08
CA THR A 674 -25.18 36.69 15.04
C THR A 674 -25.45 36.04 13.68
N ASP A 675 -26.49 36.51 13.01
CA ASP A 675 -26.99 36.10 11.68
C ASP A 675 -26.52 37.08 10.59
N HIS A 676 -25.21 37.37 10.57
CA HIS A 676 -24.59 38.32 9.65
C HIS A 676 -23.56 37.65 8.73
N ILE A 677 -23.25 38.33 7.62
CA ILE A 677 -22.11 37.94 6.78
C ILE A 677 -20.83 38.34 7.51
N VAL A 678 -19.96 37.38 7.74
CA VAL A 678 -18.63 37.60 8.33
C VAL A 678 -17.55 37.39 7.29
N TYR A 679 -16.44 38.09 7.46
CA TYR A 679 -15.32 38.07 6.54
C TYR A 679 -14.08 37.49 7.18
N ARG A 680 -13.28 36.79 6.37
CA ARG A 680 -11.98 36.27 6.77
C ARG A 680 -10.99 36.32 5.61
N GLY A 681 -9.83 36.95 5.82
CA GLY A 681 -8.76 37.06 4.83
C GLY A 681 -7.64 36.06 5.08
N VAL A 682 -7.04 35.55 4.00
CA VAL A 682 -5.88 34.65 4.02
C VAL A 682 -4.89 35.06 2.92
N GLU A 683 -3.61 35.19 3.26
CA GLU A 683 -2.51 35.55 2.35
C GLU A 683 -2.02 34.35 1.51
N SER A 684 -2.94 33.60 0.90
CA SER A 684 -2.62 32.52 -0.05
C SER A 684 -3.77 32.26 -1.02
N ASP A 685 -3.52 31.57 -2.13
CA ASP A 685 -4.56 31.10 -3.05
C ASP A 685 -5.15 29.78 -2.56
N LEU A 686 -6.42 29.81 -2.15
CA LEU A 686 -7.17 28.63 -1.75
C LEU A 686 -8.28 28.29 -2.75
N SER A 687 -8.39 29.00 -3.87
CA SER A 687 -9.46 28.80 -4.86
C SER A 687 -9.53 27.35 -5.37
N GLY A 688 -8.37 26.69 -5.52
CA GLY A 688 -8.29 25.29 -5.95
C GLY A 688 -8.81 24.26 -4.93
N GLU A 689 -8.93 24.63 -3.65
CA GLU A 689 -9.42 23.74 -2.59
C GLU A 689 -10.95 23.85 -2.38
N TYR A 690 -11.54 24.95 -2.83
CA TYR A 690 -12.96 25.27 -2.65
C TYR A 690 -13.71 25.27 -3.98
N SER A 691 -14.11 24.08 -4.41
CA SER A 691 -14.94 23.91 -5.62
C SER A 691 -16.39 24.30 -5.37
N ARG A 692 -17.00 25.04 -6.30
CA ARG A 692 -18.42 25.42 -6.21
C ARG A 692 -19.33 24.22 -5.97
N GLY A 693 -20.20 24.32 -4.97
CA GLY A 693 -21.16 23.29 -4.58
C GLY A 693 -20.61 22.21 -3.66
N SER A 694 -19.30 22.21 -3.36
CA SER A 694 -18.71 21.29 -2.38
C SER A 694 -19.11 21.66 -0.96
N THR A 695 -19.03 20.66 -0.08
CA THR A 695 -19.25 20.82 1.35
C THR A 695 -17.93 20.61 2.08
N ILE A 696 -17.57 21.56 2.92
CA ILE A 696 -16.31 21.63 3.66
C ILE A 696 -16.61 21.67 5.16
N VAL A 697 -15.64 21.28 5.99
CA VAL A 697 -15.74 21.40 7.45
C VAL A 697 -14.51 22.13 7.95
N TRP A 698 -14.71 23.18 8.75
CA TRP A 698 -13.64 23.82 9.48
C TRP A 698 -13.61 23.27 10.90
N TRP A 699 -12.53 22.56 11.22
CA TRP A 699 -12.39 21.85 12.49
C TRP A 699 -11.82 22.72 13.60
N GLY A 700 -11.02 23.73 13.27
CA GLY A 700 -10.54 24.74 14.21
C GLY A 700 -11.62 25.79 14.57
N PHE A 701 -11.37 26.53 15.64
CA PHE A 701 -12.08 27.79 15.87
C PHE A 701 -11.68 28.78 14.78
N SER A 702 -12.65 29.54 14.26
CA SER A 702 -12.41 30.47 13.15
C SER A 702 -12.74 31.89 13.55
N SER A 703 -11.69 32.70 13.73
CA SER A 703 -11.81 34.14 13.95
C SER A 703 -12.15 34.84 12.63
N CYS A 704 -13.20 35.65 12.65
CA CYS A 704 -13.72 36.43 11.53
C CYS A 704 -14.00 37.86 11.98
N THR A 705 -14.21 38.78 11.04
CA THR A 705 -14.59 40.17 11.34
C THR A 705 -15.85 40.56 10.56
N VAL A 706 -16.67 41.42 11.15
CA VAL A 706 -17.82 42.06 10.47
C VAL A 706 -17.38 43.34 9.75
N SER A 707 -16.26 43.94 10.18
CA SER A 707 -15.79 45.22 9.64
C SER A 707 -14.95 45.02 8.38
N ILE A 708 -15.47 45.51 7.26
CA ILE A 708 -14.75 45.54 5.98
C ILE A 708 -13.54 46.48 6.06
N GLU A 709 -13.56 47.48 6.95
CA GLU A 709 -12.42 48.40 7.13
C GLU A 709 -11.20 47.67 7.71
N THR A 710 -11.42 46.72 8.61
CA THR A 710 -10.38 45.91 9.22
C THR A 710 -9.68 45.01 8.18
N LEU A 711 -10.36 44.63 7.09
CA LEU A 711 -9.77 43.89 5.98
C LEU A 711 -8.75 44.69 5.16
N LYS A 712 -8.73 46.03 5.26
CA LYS A 712 -7.76 46.86 4.53
C LYS A 712 -6.36 46.81 5.15
N ASN A 713 -6.23 46.31 6.37
CA ASN A 713 -4.96 46.15 7.05
C ASN A 713 -4.11 45.08 6.35
N GLU A 714 -2.82 45.34 6.20
CA GLU A 714 -1.88 44.43 5.51
C GLU A 714 -1.86 43.04 6.14
N ASN A 715 -1.96 42.97 7.47
CA ASN A 715 -1.92 41.72 8.23
C ASN A 715 -3.24 40.89 8.21
N PHE A 716 -4.32 41.38 7.56
CA PHE A 716 -5.60 40.65 7.45
C PHE A 716 -5.84 40.10 6.04
N LEU A 717 -5.78 41.00 5.06
CA LEU A 717 -5.90 40.68 3.63
C LEU A 717 -4.87 41.47 2.84
N GLY A 718 -4.66 42.75 3.20
CA GLY A 718 -3.74 43.62 2.50
C GLY A 718 -4.16 43.98 1.08
N LYS A 719 -3.32 44.77 0.42
CA LYS A 719 -3.61 45.37 -0.90
C LYS A 719 -2.87 44.72 -2.06
N GLU A 720 -1.80 43.99 -1.79
CA GLU A 720 -0.92 43.40 -2.80
C GLU A 720 -0.67 41.91 -2.50
N GLY A 721 -0.27 41.14 -3.52
CA GLY A 721 -0.03 39.70 -3.39
C GLY A 721 -1.26 38.80 -3.65
N ILE A 722 -1.00 37.50 -3.72
CA ILE A 722 -2.02 36.46 -3.96
C ILE A 722 -2.74 36.17 -2.64
N ARG A 723 -4.06 36.32 -2.62
CA ARG A 723 -4.87 36.29 -1.40
C ARG A 723 -6.29 35.82 -1.64
N THR A 724 -6.87 35.21 -0.61
CA THR A 724 -8.23 34.69 -0.62
C THR A 724 -9.06 35.39 0.46
N LEU A 725 -10.22 35.91 0.08
CA LEU A 725 -11.23 36.49 0.96
C LEU A 725 -12.42 35.55 1.05
N PHE A 726 -12.71 35.06 2.25
CA PHE A 726 -13.93 34.33 2.55
C PHE A 726 -15.04 35.29 2.96
N SER A 727 -16.18 35.18 2.28
CA SER A 727 -17.44 35.83 2.64
C SER A 727 -18.40 34.74 3.13
N ILE A 728 -18.69 34.71 4.42
CA ILE A 728 -19.37 33.60 5.07
C ILE A 728 -20.73 34.07 5.58
N GLU A 729 -21.80 33.49 5.02
CA GLU A 729 -23.14 33.58 5.59
C GLU A 729 -23.23 32.60 6.78
N CYS A 730 -23.05 33.10 8.01
CA CYS A 730 -23.12 32.28 9.23
C CYS A 730 -24.38 32.58 10.06
N ASP A 731 -24.91 31.54 10.72
CA ASP A 731 -26.03 31.65 11.66
C ASP A 731 -25.61 31.45 13.12
N SER A 732 -24.39 30.94 13.34
CA SER A 732 -23.90 30.54 14.67
C SER A 732 -22.71 31.36 15.20
N GLY A 733 -22.32 32.43 14.49
CA GLY A 733 -21.22 33.31 14.90
C GLY A 733 -21.44 33.96 16.26
N LYS A 734 -20.38 34.07 17.06
CA LYS A 734 -20.41 34.70 18.39
C LYS A 734 -19.59 35.97 18.38
N ASN A 735 -20.23 37.11 18.63
CA ASN A 735 -19.50 38.36 18.79
C ASN A 735 -18.72 38.34 20.11
N ILE A 736 -17.40 38.40 20.02
CA ILE A 736 -16.52 38.35 21.18
C ILE A 736 -15.79 39.67 21.41
N ARG A 737 -16.21 40.77 20.78
CA ARG A 737 -15.56 42.09 20.88
C ARG A 737 -15.32 42.53 22.34
N SER A 738 -16.30 42.30 23.22
CA SER A 738 -16.22 42.68 24.64
C SER A 738 -15.24 41.81 25.46
N HIS A 739 -14.80 40.68 24.92
CA HIS A 739 -14.04 39.64 25.62
C HIS A 739 -12.74 39.25 24.90
N SER A 740 -12.49 39.79 23.71
CA SER A 740 -11.26 39.64 22.95
C SER A 740 -10.16 40.53 23.51
N TYR A 741 -8.91 40.09 23.40
CA TYR A 741 -7.74 40.91 23.71
C TYR A 741 -7.63 42.12 22.76
N TYR A 742 -8.18 42.01 21.54
CA TYR A 742 -8.20 43.06 20.52
C TYR A 742 -9.62 43.59 20.29
N ALA A 743 -10.09 44.46 21.18
CA ALA A 743 -11.46 44.99 21.17
C ALA A 743 -11.82 45.89 19.96
N GLU A 744 -10.83 46.31 19.16
CA GLU A 744 -11.01 47.17 17.99
C GLU A 744 -11.35 46.39 16.70
N GLU A 745 -11.24 45.07 16.71
CA GLU A 745 -11.30 44.25 15.48
C GLU A 745 -12.71 43.73 15.13
N ASP A 746 -13.73 44.09 15.93
CA ASP A 746 -15.11 43.62 15.78
C ASP A 746 -15.17 42.09 15.52
N GLU A 747 -14.41 41.35 16.33
CA GLU A 747 -14.15 39.94 16.14
C GLU A 747 -15.41 39.09 16.41
N VAL A 748 -15.73 38.24 15.43
CA VAL A 748 -16.75 37.21 15.52
C VAL A 748 -16.07 35.85 15.44
N LEU A 749 -16.30 35.02 16.45
CA LEU A 749 -15.72 33.69 16.54
C LEU A 749 -16.75 32.64 16.13
N LEU A 750 -16.37 31.80 15.17
CA LEU A 750 -17.12 30.60 14.82
C LEU A 750 -16.58 29.42 15.64
N LEU A 751 -17.51 28.64 16.19
CA LEU A 751 -17.20 27.41 16.93
C LEU A 751 -16.49 26.38 16.03
N PRO A 752 -15.75 25.41 16.60
CA PRO A 752 -15.09 24.36 15.82
C PRO A 752 -16.09 23.37 15.22
N ALA A 753 -15.61 22.61 14.23
CA ALA A 753 -16.35 21.57 13.52
C ALA A 753 -17.63 22.07 12.83
N ARG A 754 -17.54 23.24 12.16
CA ARG A 754 -18.65 23.84 11.40
C ARG A 754 -18.59 23.46 9.94
N GLN A 755 -19.76 23.13 9.39
CA GLN A 755 -19.90 22.70 8.01
C GLN A 755 -20.36 23.88 7.16
N PHE A 756 -19.69 24.08 6.02
CA PHE A 756 -20.04 25.12 5.07
C PHE A 756 -20.22 24.54 3.68
N LYS A 757 -21.08 25.17 2.90
CA LYS A 757 -21.23 24.90 1.47
C LYS A 757 -20.64 26.05 0.67
N VAL A 758 -19.82 25.70 -0.32
CA VAL A 758 -19.25 26.67 -1.25
C VAL A 758 -20.33 27.10 -2.24
N ILE A 759 -20.75 28.37 -2.17
CA ILE A 759 -21.80 28.93 -3.03
C ILE A 759 -21.21 29.34 -4.38
N ASP A 760 -20.11 30.09 -4.33
CA ASP A 760 -19.44 30.62 -5.51
C ASP A 760 -17.98 30.99 -5.23
N CYS A 761 -17.18 31.03 -6.30
CA CYS A 761 -15.77 31.43 -6.28
C CYS A 761 -15.55 32.46 -7.38
N LEU A 762 -15.08 33.65 -7.01
CA LEU A 762 -14.91 34.78 -7.91
C LEU A 762 -13.46 35.27 -7.90
N ASP A 763 -12.81 35.25 -9.05
CA ASP A 763 -11.54 35.92 -9.27
C ASP A 763 -11.79 37.41 -9.57
N GLN A 764 -11.31 38.31 -8.71
CA GLN A 764 -11.42 39.76 -8.91
C GLN A 764 -10.20 40.38 -9.60
N GLY A 765 -9.20 39.59 -9.99
CA GLY A 765 -7.94 40.08 -10.53
C GLY A 765 -7.03 40.66 -9.44
N ASN A 766 -5.82 41.10 -9.84
CA ASN A 766 -4.78 41.59 -8.92
C ASN A 766 -4.45 40.62 -7.76
N GLY A 767 -4.61 39.32 -8.00
CA GLY A 767 -4.33 38.27 -7.02
C GLY A 767 -5.40 38.05 -5.96
N ILE A 768 -6.59 38.65 -6.05
CA ILE A 768 -7.69 38.45 -5.07
C ILE A 768 -8.68 37.40 -5.55
N GLN A 769 -8.82 36.32 -4.79
CA GLN A 769 -9.89 35.34 -4.93
C GLN A 769 -10.94 35.56 -3.85
N ILE A 770 -12.22 35.58 -4.20
CA ILE A 770 -13.33 35.70 -3.25
C ILE A 770 -14.11 34.39 -3.23
N ILE A 771 -14.24 33.76 -2.06
CA ILE A 771 -14.97 32.52 -1.87
C ILE A 771 -16.19 32.80 -0.99
N GLN A 772 -17.37 32.50 -1.53
CA GLN A 772 -18.62 32.62 -0.80
C GLN A 772 -18.99 31.30 -0.15
N LEU A 773 -19.15 31.32 1.18
CA LEU A 773 -19.52 30.16 1.98
C LEU A 773 -20.88 30.42 2.64
N ARG A 774 -21.68 29.36 2.77
CA ARG A 774 -22.89 29.36 3.60
C ARG A 774 -22.81 28.27 4.63
N GLU A 775 -23.00 28.63 5.90
CA GLU A 775 -23.07 27.67 6.99
C GLU A 775 -24.26 26.71 6.77
N GLN A 776 -24.01 25.43 6.99
CA GLN A 776 -25.02 24.38 6.90
C GLN A 776 -25.01 23.53 8.17
N GLN A 777 -26.19 23.11 8.61
CA GLN A 777 -26.25 22.12 9.67
C GLN A 777 -25.88 20.74 9.12
N PRO A 778 -24.91 20.04 9.73
CA PRO A 778 -24.54 18.70 9.31
C PRO A 778 -25.62 17.68 9.65
N GLU A 779 -25.71 16.61 8.86
CA GLU A 779 -26.66 15.49 9.09
C GLU A 779 -26.48 14.85 10.47
N PHE A 780 -25.25 14.87 11.00
CA PHE A 780 -24.89 14.42 12.34
C PHE A 780 -24.07 15.50 13.06
N PRO A 781 -24.25 15.71 14.37
CA PRO A 781 -23.50 16.71 15.11
C PRO A 781 -22.01 16.36 15.15
N LEU A 782 -21.19 17.17 14.45
CA LEU A 782 -19.74 17.02 14.38
C LEU A 782 -19.04 17.44 15.68
N ILE A 783 -19.72 18.24 16.50
CA ILE A 783 -19.35 18.55 17.88
C ILE A 783 -20.59 18.42 18.77
N LYS A 784 -20.46 17.67 19.86
CA LYS A 784 -21.56 17.52 20.81
C LYS A 784 -21.52 18.66 21.82
N LEU A 785 -22.40 19.62 21.63
CA LEU A 785 -22.54 20.75 22.54
C LEU A 785 -23.08 20.27 23.90
N PRO A 786 -22.54 20.77 25.02
CA PRO A 786 -23.06 20.44 26.34
C PRO A 786 -24.50 20.94 26.48
N LEU A 787 -25.34 20.13 27.12
CA LEU A 787 -26.69 20.53 27.50
C LEU A 787 -26.57 21.66 28.54
N THR A 788 -27.23 22.78 28.24
CA THR A 788 -27.24 23.99 29.08
C THR A 788 -28.06 23.81 30.33
#